data_AF-A0A835SHP0-F1
#
_entry.id   AF-A0A835SHP0-F1
#
_cell.length_a   1.000
_cell.length_b   1.000
_cell.length_c   1.000
_cell.angle_alpha   90.00
_cell.angle_beta   90.00
_cell.angle_gamma   90.00
#
_symmetry.space_group_name_H-M   'P 1'
#
loop_
_entity.id
_entity.type
_entity.pdbx_description
1 polymer ?
#
loop_
_entity_poly.entity_id
_entity_poly.type
_entity_poly.pdbx_seq_one_letter_code
_entity_poly.pdbx_strand_id
1 'polypeptide(L)'
;MSSGAAAVKAQAEALQEQGRSGLAGLDAATAHAGALAAQGREQLNGAKASAGVLQSEGQAQIDAINGQAESLAAEGKAQLDSAKAQALAQAGAMKAQAQAHLDGVKSQAGELKAKGQAQLDAAKAQAVAQADALKAQGQAHAEAAKSQALAQADAVKARALGEVEARKAQALEQAEAVKAQALAQAEAAKSQALAQADALKAEGQAQLDAAKAEALGQAEELKAEAAGMAQAALGAASSGLGKLFSGALGSMADVVAKAAEAAGLDGVAEQLASAAEKRAVAFGDSFVDDVTDAVEGAQRSLSQRFRGGVRRSLSMRNRMRFGGGGNDEGEEDDGPSALTEGLQLYAETGKQRSLRADARALVEAVAGQAEVREWRLRCSLPRSVLEAAARYGFGRLLVSKGQGGLGLTLDNTLPVFETIGAADLALAGLLAAHNAAAFLLATECTSKLHEKLLRQCKDLGSLAALAVSEAPGGSDELSTATYAEKDLSGQYYTLSGCKAWVAGAAAADVFLVLVRTGVEARRGLTLFTVTKNMPGVSVGKPQVLEGWRSTPVAPLSFNKVTVRTECLVGREGHGLEILELAQDVQRVWLAAAAAAHGEASLSAAVEAVRTHPAALLLGKSLDRPTHQLDVVKARTELQAAQFMARAAAQQLDVKAPSGPADAAAAKVFAVRAAQRAVEAAVRIRGWDGLGAAEPAHAAQSDLAAADFVAGPPDALYGRIFGEVFRMVGQ
;
A
#
# COMPACT_ATOMS: atom_id res chain seq x y z
N MET A 1 -20.29 -10.15 -75.29
CA MET A 1 -20.90 -9.94 -73.96
C MET A 1 -21.28 -11.25 -73.25
N SER A 2 -21.74 -12.32 -73.92
CA SER A 2 -22.08 -13.58 -73.24
C SER A 2 -20.90 -14.45 -72.77
N SER A 3 -19.71 -14.34 -73.38
CA SER A 3 -18.50 -15.06 -72.94
C SER A 3 -17.90 -14.50 -71.64
N GLY A 4 -17.95 -13.18 -71.45
CA GLY A 4 -17.45 -12.52 -70.23
C GLY A 4 -18.31 -12.83 -68.99
N ALA A 5 -19.62 -13.00 -69.15
CA ALA A 5 -20.51 -13.36 -68.04
C ALA A 5 -20.27 -14.79 -67.53
N ALA A 6 -19.86 -15.72 -68.41
CA ALA A 6 -19.52 -17.08 -68.02
C ALA A 6 -18.18 -17.16 -67.27
N ALA A 7 -17.18 -16.37 -67.70
CA ALA A 7 -15.88 -16.28 -67.03
C ALA A 7 -15.99 -15.66 -65.62
N VAL A 8 -16.79 -14.61 -65.47
CA VAL A 8 -17.05 -13.97 -64.17
C VAL A 8 -17.80 -14.91 -63.22
N LYS A 9 -18.75 -15.71 -63.75
CA LYS A 9 -19.46 -16.72 -62.95
C LYS A 9 -18.54 -17.85 -62.48
N ALA A 10 -17.67 -18.36 -63.35
CA ALA A 10 -16.68 -19.38 -62.99
C ALA A 10 -15.67 -18.85 -61.96
N GLN A 11 -15.24 -17.59 -62.08
CA GLN A 11 -14.38 -16.93 -61.09
C GLN A 11 -15.09 -16.71 -59.75
N ALA A 12 -16.38 -16.36 -59.75
CA ALA A 12 -17.15 -16.21 -58.52
C ALA A 12 -17.32 -17.56 -57.78
N GLU A 13 -17.55 -18.65 -58.51
CA GLU A 13 -17.63 -20.00 -57.95
C GLU A 13 -16.28 -20.45 -57.37
N ALA A 14 -15.15 -20.17 -58.05
CA ALA A 14 -13.80 -20.46 -57.55
C ALA A 14 -13.42 -19.68 -56.28
N LEU A 15 -13.78 -18.39 -56.21
CA LEU A 15 -13.58 -17.55 -55.02
C LEU A 15 -14.46 -18.01 -53.85
N GLN A 16 -15.67 -18.50 -54.12
CA GLN A 16 -16.57 -19.03 -53.11
C GLN A 16 -16.07 -20.38 -52.54
N GLU A 17 -15.43 -21.20 -53.37
CA GLU A 17 -14.78 -22.46 -52.98
C GLU A 17 -13.49 -22.22 -52.16
N GLN A 18 -12.67 -21.23 -52.55
CA GLN A 18 -11.54 -20.76 -51.74
C GLN A 18 -11.97 -20.18 -50.39
N GLY A 19 -13.09 -19.44 -50.35
CA GLY A 19 -13.68 -18.94 -49.10
C GLY A 19 -14.15 -20.08 -48.17
N ARG A 20 -14.73 -21.15 -48.72
CA ARG A 20 -15.11 -22.36 -47.95
C ARG A 20 -13.90 -23.12 -47.40
N SER A 21 -12.82 -23.22 -48.19
CA SER A 21 -11.55 -23.82 -47.76
C SER A 21 -10.90 -23.03 -46.62
N GLY A 22 -10.88 -21.69 -46.72
CA GLY A 22 -10.38 -20.81 -45.67
C GLY A 22 -11.18 -20.89 -44.36
N LEU A 23 -12.51 -20.99 -44.45
CA LEU A 23 -13.39 -21.22 -43.30
C LEU A 23 -13.14 -22.58 -42.65
N ALA A 24 -12.96 -23.64 -43.43
CA ALA A 24 -12.62 -24.97 -42.92
C ALA A 24 -11.25 -25.00 -42.21
N GLY A 25 -10.27 -24.22 -42.70
CA GLY A 25 -8.97 -24.04 -42.03
C GLY A 25 -9.10 -23.28 -40.69
N LEU A 26 -9.99 -22.28 -40.62
CA LEU A 26 -10.27 -21.54 -39.40
C LEU A 26 -11.00 -22.40 -38.35
N ASP A 27 -11.93 -23.23 -38.80
CA ASP A 27 -12.64 -24.19 -37.95
C ASP A 27 -11.70 -25.27 -37.40
N ALA A 28 -10.76 -25.76 -38.22
CA ALA A 28 -9.73 -26.70 -37.80
C ALA A 28 -8.75 -26.07 -36.77
N ALA A 29 -8.34 -24.83 -36.99
CA ALA A 29 -7.50 -24.09 -36.03
C ALA A 29 -8.23 -23.83 -34.71
N THR A 30 -9.53 -23.53 -34.77
CA THR A 30 -10.39 -23.31 -33.59
C THR A 30 -10.61 -24.61 -32.82
N ALA A 31 -10.82 -25.73 -33.51
CA ALA A 31 -10.92 -27.05 -32.89
C ALA A 31 -9.60 -27.47 -32.21
N HIS A 32 -8.46 -27.18 -32.84
CA HIS A 32 -7.14 -27.49 -32.27
C HIS A 32 -6.81 -26.62 -31.04
N ALA A 33 -7.16 -25.33 -31.07
CA ALA A 33 -7.08 -24.44 -29.91
C ALA A 33 -7.99 -24.92 -28.76
N GLY A 34 -9.18 -25.43 -29.07
CA GLY A 34 -10.08 -26.05 -28.11
C GLY A 34 -9.48 -27.29 -27.43
N ALA A 35 -8.80 -28.15 -28.21
CA ALA A 35 -8.11 -29.33 -27.68
C ALA A 35 -6.92 -28.97 -26.77
N LEU A 36 -6.13 -27.96 -27.14
CA LEU A 36 -5.02 -27.44 -26.30
C LEU A 36 -5.53 -26.82 -24.99
N ALA A 37 -6.65 -26.10 -25.03
CA ALA A 37 -7.29 -25.56 -23.84
C ALA A 37 -7.88 -26.67 -22.94
N ALA A 38 -8.33 -27.79 -23.50
CA ALA A 38 -8.75 -28.96 -22.73
C ALA A 38 -7.55 -29.63 -22.04
N GLN A 39 -6.45 -29.84 -22.77
CA GLN A 39 -5.21 -30.43 -22.23
C GLN A 39 -4.58 -29.57 -21.13
N GLY A 40 -4.55 -28.24 -21.29
CA GLY A 40 -4.08 -27.32 -20.25
C GLY A 40 -4.96 -27.32 -18.99
N ARG A 41 -6.28 -27.48 -19.14
CA ARG A 41 -7.21 -27.63 -18.00
C ARG A 41 -7.01 -28.94 -17.26
N GLU A 42 -6.75 -30.02 -17.97
CA GLU A 42 -6.45 -31.33 -17.38
C GLU A 42 -5.14 -31.32 -16.59
N GLN A 43 -4.08 -30.72 -17.14
CA GLN A 43 -2.80 -30.52 -16.44
C GLN A 43 -2.93 -29.62 -15.20
N LEU A 44 -3.72 -28.54 -15.29
CA LEU A 44 -4.00 -27.65 -14.15
C LEU A 44 -4.79 -28.37 -13.05
N ASN A 45 -5.76 -29.21 -13.42
CA ASN A 45 -6.53 -30.00 -12.47
C ASN A 45 -5.66 -31.07 -11.79
N GLY A 46 -4.73 -31.71 -12.54
CA GLY A 46 -3.72 -32.60 -11.97
C GLY A 46 -2.81 -31.90 -10.96
N ALA A 47 -2.30 -30.71 -11.30
CA ALA A 47 -1.48 -29.91 -10.38
C ALA A 47 -2.23 -29.48 -9.12
N LYS A 48 -3.52 -29.12 -9.24
CA LYS A 48 -4.39 -28.79 -8.09
C LYS A 48 -4.64 -30.02 -7.21
N ALA A 49 -4.82 -31.19 -7.79
CA ALA A 49 -4.97 -32.43 -7.04
C ALA A 49 -3.68 -32.78 -6.25
N SER A 50 -2.51 -32.66 -6.88
CA SER A 50 -1.22 -32.86 -6.20
C SER A 50 -0.96 -31.83 -5.10
N ALA A 51 -1.34 -30.56 -5.30
CA ALA A 51 -1.26 -29.53 -4.26
C ALA A 51 -2.19 -29.82 -3.08
N GLY A 52 -3.40 -30.34 -3.34
CA GLY A 52 -4.33 -30.77 -2.28
C GLY A 52 -3.80 -31.94 -1.45
N VAL A 53 -3.15 -32.92 -2.10
CA VAL A 53 -2.49 -34.04 -1.39
C VAL A 53 -1.36 -33.52 -0.50
N LEU A 54 -0.48 -32.67 -1.04
CA LEU A 54 0.63 -32.09 -0.26
C LEU A 54 0.15 -31.20 0.90
N GLN A 55 -0.95 -30.46 0.71
CA GLN A 55 -1.57 -29.69 1.78
C GLN A 55 -2.12 -30.60 2.89
N SER A 56 -2.73 -31.73 2.52
CA SER A 56 -3.25 -32.70 3.49
C SER A 56 -2.13 -33.44 4.24
N GLU A 57 -1.03 -33.77 3.57
CA GLU A 57 0.17 -34.37 4.18
C GLU A 57 0.89 -33.37 5.09
N GLY A 58 1.00 -32.11 4.67
CA GLY A 58 1.55 -31.03 5.50
C GLY A 58 0.71 -30.76 6.75
N GLN A 59 -0.62 -30.76 6.62
CA GLN A 59 -1.52 -30.62 7.76
C GLN A 59 -1.40 -31.80 8.73
N ALA A 60 -1.33 -33.03 8.22
CA ALA A 60 -1.13 -34.23 9.06
C ALA A 60 0.22 -34.19 9.82
N GLN A 61 1.28 -33.64 9.21
CA GLN A 61 2.56 -33.43 9.88
C GLN A 61 2.49 -32.34 10.96
N ILE A 62 1.75 -31.24 10.71
CA ILE A 62 1.51 -30.19 11.70
C ILE A 62 0.74 -30.75 12.91
N ASP A 63 -0.30 -31.55 12.66
CA ASP A 63 -1.10 -32.15 13.71
C ASP A 63 -0.27 -33.17 14.55
N ALA A 64 0.61 -33.93 13.90
CA ALA A 64 1.55 -34.83 14.59
C ALA A 64 2.57 -34.07 15.46
N ILE A 65 3.09 -32.94 14.97
CA ILE A 65 4.01 -32.06 15.73
C ILE A 65 3.28 -31.46 16.94
N ASN A 66 2.05 -30.99 16.76
CA ASN A 66 1.24 -30.43 17.85
C ASN A 66 0.95 -31.48 18.93
N GLY A 67 0.58 -32.70 18.54
CA GLY A 67 0.38 -33.81 19.49
C GLY A 67 1.65 -34.17 20.28
N GLN A 68 2.82 -34.14 19.64
CA GLN A 68 4.11 -34.36 20.34
C GLN A 68 4.47 -33.20 21.28
N ALA A 69 4.20 -31.96 20.88
CA ALA A 69 4.41 -30.78 21.72
C ALA A 69 3.52 -30.81 22.98
N GLU A 70 2.27 -31.24 22.85
CA GLU A 70 1.36 -31.43 23.98
C GLU A 70 1.84 -32.54 24.93
N SER A 71 2.34 -33.65 24.40
CA SER A 71 2.92 -34.74 25.20
C SER A 71 4.16 -34.27 25.99
N LEU A 72 5.07 -33.54 25.35
CA LEU A 72 6.27 -33.00 26.00
C LEU A 72 5.93 -31.92 27.04
N ALA A 73 4.91 -31.11 26.78
CA ALA A 73 4.41 -30.13 27.75
C ALA A 73 3.78 -30.83 28.98
N ALA A 74 3.05 -31.93 28.78
CA ALA A 74 2.50 -32.73 29.86
C ALA A 74 3.60 -33.42 30.70
N GLU A 75 4.62 -33.97 30.06
CA GLU A 75 5.79 -34.56 30.73
C GLU A 75 6.58 -33.51 31.53
N GLY A 76 6.84 -32.33 30.95
CA GLY A 76 7.51 -31.23 31.63
C GLY A 76 6.73 -30.72 32.84
N LYS A 77 5.40 -30.65 32.74
CA LYS A 77 4.52 -30.30 33.87
C LYS A 77 4.57 -31.35 34.98
N ALA A 78 4.52 -32.64 34.64
CA ALA A 78 4.62 -33.73 35.62
C ALA A 78 5.97 -33.74 36.35
N GLN A 79 7.08 -33.48 35.65
CA GLN A 79 8.41 -33.37 36.25
C GLN A 79 8.50 -32.16 37.19
N LEU A 80 7.93 -31.01 36.79
CA LEU A 80 7.89 -29.81 37.62
C LEU A 80 7.08 -30.02 38.91
N ASP A 81 5.92 -30.68 38.82
CA ASP A 81 5.07 -30.95 39.97
C ASP A 81 5.72 -31.97 40.93
N SER A 82 6.43 -32.97 40.39
CA SER A 82 7.26 -33.90 41.17
C SER A 82 8.40 -33.19 41.91
N ALA A 83 9.12 -32.29 41.23
CA ALA A 83 10.20 -31.50 41.84
C ALA A 83 9.69 -30.57 42.95
N LYS A 84 8.52 -29.94 42.76
CA LYS A 84 7.87 -29.13 43.80
C LYS A 84 7.46 -29.96 45.01
N ALA A 85 6.92 -31.16 44.81
CA ALA A 85 6.55 -32.06 45.89
C ALA A 85 7.77 -32.50 46.72
N GLN A 86 8.89 -32.81 46.06
CA GLN A 86 10.15 -33.16 46.74
C GLN A 86 10.72 -31.99 47.55
N ALA A 87 10.71 -30.77 46.99
CA ALA A 87 11.16 -29.57 47.69
C ALA A 87 10.30 -29.25 48.93
N LEU A 88 8.97 -29.40 48.82
CA LEU A 88 8.05 -29.22 49.95
C LEU A 88 8.25 -30.28 51.04
N ALA A 89 8.51 -31.53 50.66
CA ALA A 89 8.81 -32.60 51.61
C ALA A 89 10.12 -32.35 52.38
N GLN A 90 11.18 -31.89 51.69
CA GLN A 90 12.46 -31.53 52.33
C GLN A 90 12.30 -30.33 53.27
N ALA A 91 11.55 -29.30 52.87
CA ALA A 91 11.25 -28.16 53.73
C ALA A 91 10.44 -28.57 54.97
N GLY A 92 9.50 -29.50 54.82
CA GLY A 92 8.74 -30.09 55.93
C GLY A 92 9.63 -30.86 56.90
N ALA A 93 10.55 -31.68 56.39
CA ALA A 93 11.50 -32.44 57.21
C ALA A 93 12.46 -31.53 58.00
N MET A 94 12.98 -30.47 57.36
CA MET A 94 13.84 -29.49 58.04
C MET A 94 13.08 -28.72 59.13
N LYS A 95 11.80 -28.38 58.89
CA LYS A 95 10.94 -27.75 59.90
C LYS A 95 10.65 -28.68 61.08
N ALA A 96 10.43 -29.97 60.82
CA ALA A 96 10.24 -30.98 61.87
C ALA A 96 11.51 -31.20 62.71
N GLN A 97 12.70 -31.21 62.08
CA GLN A 97 13.98 -31.27 62.79
C GLN A 97 14.22 -30.04 63.66
N ALA A 98 13.92 -28.84 63.16
CA ALA A 98 14.04 -27.60 63.94
C ALA A 98 13.08 -27.60 65.15
N GLN A 99 11.85 -28.11 64.97
CA GLN A 99 10.86 -28.21 66.04
C GLN A 99 11.27 -29.25 67.10
N ALA A 100 11.78 -30.42 66.68
CA ALA A 100 12.29 -31.44 67.59
C ALA A 100 13.48 -30.94 68.43
N HIS A 101 14.37 -30.12 67.84
CA HIS A 101 15.45 -29.47 68.56
C HIS A 101 14.93 -28.47 69.60
N LEU A 102 13.88 -27.72 69.26
CA LEU A 102 13.24 -26.75 70.15
C LEU A 102 12.54 -27.43 71.33
N ASP A 103 11.92 -28.57 71.10
CA ASP A 103 11.24 -29.37 72.14
C ASP A 103 12.23 -30.15 73.01
N GLY A 104 13.37 -30.59 72.46
CA GLY A 104 14.49 -31.13 73.22
C GLY A 104 15.15 -30.12 74.17
N VAL A 105 15.24 -28.85 73.78
CA VAL A 105 15.70 -27.76 74.67
C VAL A 105 14.67 -27.47 75.77
N LYS A 106 13.37 -27.58 75.47
CA LYS A 106 12.31 -27.41 76.47
C LYS A 106 12.27 -28.57 77.49
N SER A 107 12.57 -29.80 77.09
CA SER A 107 12.56 -30.96 78.00
C SER A 107 13.73 -30.96 78.99
N GLN A 108 14.84 -30.27 78.66
CA GLN A 108 15.97 -30.05 79.58
C GLN A 108 15.79 -28.85 80.52
N ALA A 109 14.71 -28.07 80.37
CA ALA A 109 14.43 -26.88 81.18
C ALA A 109 14.03 -27.21 82.64
N GLY A 110 13.69 -28.47 82.94
CA GLY A 110 13.33 -28.93 84.28
C GLY A 110 14.54 -29.16 85.20
N GLU A 111 15.68 -29.61 84.66
CA GLU A 111 16.85 -30.02 85.47
C GLU A 111 17.88 -28.88 85.67
N LEU A 112 17.85 -27.82 84.85
CA LEU A 112 18.80 -26.69 84.95
C LEU A 112 18.28 -25.52 85.80
N LYS A 113 17.15 -25.69 86.52
CA LYS A 113 16.56 -24.65 87.37
C LYS A 113 17.37 -24.36 88.66
N ALA A 114 18.53 -24.99 88.86
CA ALA A 114 19.40 -24.80 90.02
C ALA A 114 20.81 -24.25 89.72
N LYS A 115 21.21 -24.00 88.47
CA LYS A 115 22.52 -23.38 88.16
C LYS A 115 22.42 -22.33 87.04
N GLY A 116 22.36 -21.06 87.45
CA GLY A 116 22.86 -19.89 86.71
C GLY A 116 22.05 -19.40 85.50
N GLN A 117 21.17 -18.42 85.72
CA GLN A 117 20.41 -17.68 84.70
C GLN A 117 21.26 -17.19 83.50
N ALA A 118 22.55 -16.88 83.69
CA ALA A 118 23.45 -16.47 82.61
C ALA A 118 23.80 -17.59 81.61
N GLN A 119 23.87 -18.85 82.06
CA GLN A 119 24.11 -19.99 81.17
C GLN A 119 22.84 -20.31 80.35
N LEU A 120 21.66 -20.07 80.93
CA LEU A 120 20.37 -20.22 80.24
C LEU A 120 20.21 -19.19 79.12
N ASP A 121 20.57 -17.93 79.37
CA ASP A 121 20.44 -16.87 78.36
C ASP A 121 21.47 -17.04 77.23
N ALA A 122 22.69 -17.51 77.55
CA ALA A 122 23.69 -17.88 76.55
C ALA A 122 23.26 -19.09 75.70
N ALA A 123 22.71 -20.14 76.31
CA ALA A 123 22.22 -21.32 75.59
C ALA A 123 21.00 -20.99 74.70
N LYS A 124 20.09 -20.14 75.16
CA LYS A 124 18.96 -19.64 74.35
C LYS A 124 19.44 -18.81 73.16
N ALA A 125 20.38 -17.89 73.37
CA ALA A 125 20.96 -17.09 72.30
C ALA A 125 21.69 -17.97 71.27
N GLN A 126 22.42 -18.99 71.72
CA GLN A 126 23.11 -19.93 70.84
C GLN A 126 22.12 -20.82 70.06
N ALA A 127 21.03 -21.27 70.68
CA ALA A 127 19.98 -22.05 70.02
C ALA A 127 19.21 -21.22 68.98
N VAL A 128 18.90 -19.96 69.29
CA VAL A 128 18.27 -19.03 68.32
C VAL A 128 19.20 -18.76 67.15
N ALA A 129 20.49 -18.49 67.41
CA ALA A 129 21.47 -18.28 66.36
C ALA A 129 21.66 -19.52 65.46
N GLN A 130 21.64 -20.73 66.04
CA GLN A 130 21.69 -21.98 65.26
C GLN A 130 20.41 -22.21 64.45
N ALA A 131 19.23 -21.91 65.00
CA ALA A 131 17.96 -22.02 64.28
C ALA A 131 17.90 -21.03 63.11
N ASP A 132 18.37 -19.80 63.30
CA ASP A 132 18.44 -18.78 62.26
C ASP A 132 19.45 -19.14 61.18
N ALA A 133 20.62 -19.70 61.55
CA ALA A 133 21.61 -20.20 60.60
C ALA A 133 21.07 -21.36 59.75
N LEU A 134 20.35 -22.31 60.35
CA LEU A 134 19.72 -23.42 59.63
C LEU A 134 18.58 -22.94 58.72
N LYS A 135 17.82 -21.92 59.14
CA LYS A 135 16.80 -21.27 58.28
C LYS A 135 17.43 -20.60 57.07
N ALA A 136 18.52 -19.86 57.28
CA ALA A 136 19.26 -19.21 56.21
C ALA A 136 19.87 -20.24 55.24
N GLN A 137 20.42 -21.35 55.76
CA GLN A 137 20.89 -22.46 54.92
C GLN A 137 19.75 -23.11 54.12
N GLY A 138 18.58 -23.33 54.74
CA GLY A 138 17.40 -23.86 54.04
C GLY A 138 16.89 -22.93 52.93
N GLN A 139 16.89 -21.62 53.16
CA GLN A 139 16.54 -20.62 52.15
C GLN A 139 17.56 -20.60 50.99
N ALA A 140 18.85 -20.61 51.31
CA ALA A 140 19.92 -20.66 50.30
C ALA A 140 19.86 -21.94 49.46
N HIS A 141 19.59 -23.10 50.07
CA HIS A 141 19.40 -24.36 49.35
C HIS A 141 18.14 -24.35 48.48
N ALA A 142 17.03 -23.76 48.93
CA ALA A 142 15.81 -23.63 48.14
C ALA A 142 16.00 -22.70 46.93
N GLU A 143 16.72 -21.57 47.10
CA GLU A 143 17.05 -20.66 46.00
C GLU A 143 18.03 -21.30 45.00
N ALA A 144 19.04 -22.03 45.48
CA ALA A 144 19.97 -22.77 44.63
C ALA A 144 19.26 -23.87 43.82
N ALA A 145 18.38 -24.66 44.46
CA ALA A 145 17.59 -25.69 43.78
C ALA A 145 16.62 -25.10 42.73
N LYS A 146 15.99 -23.95 43.05
CA LYS A 146 15.14 -23.22 42.10
C LYS A 146 15.93 -22.69 40.91
N SER A 147 17.11 -22.12 41.15
CA SER A 147 18.00 -21.63 40.10
C SER A 147 18.48 -22.78 39.19
N GLN A 148 18.84 -23.92 39.77
CA GLN A 148 19.26 -25.10 39.02
C GLN A 148 18.12 -25.70 38.17
N ALA A 149 16.89 -25.77 38.72
CA ALA A 149 15.72 -26.23 37.97
C ALA A 149 15.34 -25.30 36.82
N LEU A 150 15.44 -23.97 37.01
CA LEU A 150 15.23 -23.00 35.93
C LEU A 150 16.28 -23.14 34.83
N ALA A 151 17.56 -23.27 35.19
CA ALA A 151 18.63 -23.48 34.22
C ALA A 151 18.46 -24.78 33.42
N GLN A 152 18.00 -25.86 34.05
CA GLN A 152 17.69 -27.12 33.36
C GLN A 152 16.49 -26.98 32.41
N ALA A 153 15.43 -26.28 32.84
CA ALA A 153 14.27 -26.02 31.99
C ALA A 153 14.62 -25.16 30.76
N ASP A 154 15.44 -24.13 30.95
CA ASP A 154 15.93 -23.27 29.87
C ASP A 154 16.82 -24.05 28.89
N ALA A 155 17.67 -24.97 29.38
CA ALA A 155 18.50 -25.83 28.53
C ALA A 155 17.67 -26.81 27.68
N VAL A 156 16.63 -27.42 28.26
CA VAL A 156 15.70 -28.30 27.52
C VAL A 156 14.93 -27.50 26.46
N LYS A 157 14.46 -26.31 26.81
CA LYS A 157 13.75 -25.42 25.88
C LYS A 157 14.63 -24.97 24.73
N ALA A 158 15.89 -24.60 25.00
CA ALA A 158 16.85 -24.21 23.98
C ALA A 158 17.16 -25.36 23.00
N ARG A 159 17.31 -26.59 23.51
CA ARG A 159 17.51 -27.77 22.66
C ARG A 159 16.30 -28.06 21.78
N ALA A 160 15.08 -28.01 22.35
CA ALA A 160 13.85 -28.24 21.60
C ALA A 160 13.63 -27.17 20.51
N LEU A 161 13.90 -25.90 20.81
CA LEU A 161 13.83 -24.82 19.82
C LEU A 161 14.85 -25.01 18.70
N GLY A 162 16.09 -25.39 19.03
CA GLY A 162 17.11 -25.67 18.01
C GLY A 162 16.74 -26.83 17.07
N GLU A 163 16.13 -27.91 17.59
CA GLU A 163 15.65 -29.04 16.78
C GLU A 163 14.46 -28.65 15.88
N VAL A 164 13.55 -27.79 16.37
CA VAL A 164 12.43 -27.25 15.57
C VAL A 164 12.92 -26.32 14.47
N GLU A 165 13.86 -25.42 14.77
CA GLU A 165 14.45 -24.51 13.79
C GLU A 165 15.23 -25.26 12.71
N ALA A 166 15.99 -26.30 13.07
CA ALA A 166 16.70 -27.15 12.12
C ALA A 166 15.74 -27.88 11.16
N ARG A 167 14.62 -28.42 11.68
CA ARG A 167 13.61 -29.09 10.83
C ARG A 167 12.85 -28.10 9.95
N LYS A 168 12.56 -26.90 10.45
CA LYS A 168 11.94 -25.84 9.65
C LYS A 168 12.84 -25.41 8.50
N ALA A 169 14.15 -25.27 8.75
CA ALA A 169 15.12 -24.97 7.70
C ALA A 169 15.15 -26.06 6.62
N GLN A 170 15.18 -27.33 7.01
CA GLN A 170 15.16 -28.47 6.07
C GLN A 170 13.86 -28.52 5.24
N ALA A 171 12.70 -28.27 5.86
CA ALA A 171 11.41 -28.23 5.16
C ALA A 171 11.32 -27.06 4.18
N LEU A 172 11.89 -25.91 4.54
CA LEU A 172 11.91 -24.73 3.68
C LEU A 172 12.82 -24.93 2.47
N GLU A 173 13.99 -25.54 2.65
CA GLU A 173 14.90 -25.92 1.56
C GLU A 173 14.23 -26.91 0.58
N GLN A 174 13.51 -27.92 1.08
CA GLN A 174 12.76 -28.84 0.23
C GLN A 174 11.63 -28.15 -0.54
N ALA A 175 10.89 -27.24 0.10
CA ALA A 175 9.83 -26.46 -0.54
C ALA A 175 10.38 -25.54 -1.64
N GLU A 176 11.53 -24.90 -1.41
CA GLU A 176 12.20 -24.07 -2.39
C GLU A 176 12.70 -24.88 -3.59
N ALA A 177 13.25 -26.08 -3.36
CA ALA A 177 13.67 -26.99 -4.43
C ALA A 177 12.50 -27.42 -5.34
N VAL A 178 11.35 -27.78 -4.75
CA VAL A 178 10.14 -28.13 -5.51
C VAL A 178 9.60 -26.94 -6.29
N LYS A 179 9.58 -25.75 -5.68
CA LYS A 179 9.16 -24.51 -6.34
C LYS A 179 10.06 -24.16 -7.53
N ALA A 180 11.38 -24.31 -7.39
CA ALA A 180 12.35 -24.09 -8.46
C ALA A 180 12.13 -25.06 -9.62
N GLN A 181 11.87 -26.34 -9.34
CA GLN A 181 11.58 -27.35 -10.36
C GLN A 181 10.26 -27.04 -11.11
N ALA A 182 9.21 -26.61 -10.40
CA ALA A 182 7.93 -26.24 -11.00
C ALA A 182 8.04 -24.99 -11.89
N LEU A 183 8.82 -23.99 -11.47
CA LEU A 183 9.08 -22.79 -12.28
C LEU A 183 9.87 -23.12 -13.54
N ALA A 184 10.90 -23.96 -13.45
CA ALA A 184 11.68 -24.40 -14.61
C ALA A 184 10.81 -25.14 -15.64
N GLN A 185 9.90 -26.00 -15.19
CA GLN A 185 8.95 -26.69 -16.07
C GLN A 185 7.96 -25.72 -16.74
N ALA A 186 7.46 -24.73 -16.01
CA ALA A 186 6.57 -23.71 -16.54
C ALA A 186 7.25 -22.80 -17.58
N GLU A 187 8.52 -22.42 -17.34
CA GLU A 187 9.32 -21.63 -18.28
C GLU A 187 9.63 -22.42 -19.56
N ALA A 188 9.96 -23.71 -19.44
CA ALA A 188 10.16 -24.58 -20.60
C ALA A 188 8.89 -24.72 -21.46
N ALA A 189 7.73 -24.94 -20.82
CA ALA A 189 6.44 -25.02 -21.51
C ALA A 189 6.07 -23.69 -22.21
N LYS A 190 6.32 -22.55 -21.54
CA LYS A 190 6.11 -21.21 -22.13
C LYS A 190 7.02 -20.98 -23.34
N SER A 191 8.30 -21.34 -23.24
CA SER A 191 9.26 -21.21 -24.34
C SER A 191 8.86 -22.05 -25.56
N GLN A 192 8.37 -23.27 -25.33
CA GLN A 192 7.88 -24.15 -26.40
C GLN A 192 6.63 -23.59 -27.08
N ALA A 193 5.68 -23.05 -26.30
CA ALA A 193 4.47 -22.43 -26.82
C ALA A 193 4.75 -21.17 -27.65
N LEU A 194 5.71 -20.34 -27.22
CA LEU A 194 6.14 -19.15 -27.98
C LEU A 194 6.81 -19.54 -29.30
N ALA A 195 7.69 -20.54 -29.30
CA ALA A 195 8.32 -21.03 -30.52
C ALA A 195 7.30 -21.57 -31.55
N GLN A 196 6.27 -22.28 -31.08
CA GLN A 196 5.18 -22.75 -31.94
C GLN A 196 4.32 -21.60 -32.49
N ALA A 197 4.03 -20.60 -31.66
CA ALA A 197 3.29 -19.41 -32.09
C ALA A 197 4.05 -18.60 -33.16
N ASP A 198 5.37 -18.48 -33.03
CA ASP A 198 6.21 -17.80 -34.00
C ASP A 198 6.33 -18.60 -35.32
N ALA A 199 6.37 -19.93 -35.24
CA ALA A 199 6.32 -20.80 -36.43
C ALA A 199 4.99 -20.65 -37.19
N LEU A 200 3.85 -20.64 -36.51
CA LEU A 200 2.53 -20.43 -37.13
C LEU A 200 2.37 -19.04 -37.74
N LYS A 201 2.94 -18.00 -37.10
CA LYS A 201 2.97 -16.65 -37.66
C LYS A 201 3.82 -16.60 -38.94
N ALA A 202 4.98 -17.25 -38.93
CA ALA A 202 5.85 -17.30 -40.10
C ALA A 202 5.17 -18.03 -41.28
N GLU A 203 4.47 -19.14 -41.00
CA GLU A 203 3.70 -19.88 -42.00
C GLU A 203 2.54 -19.05 -42.57
N GLY A 204 1.76 -18.39 -41.70
CA GLY A 204 0.67 -17.50 -42.13
C GLY A 204 1.16 -16.29 -42.92
N GLN A 205 2.32 -15.73 -42.56
CA GLN A 205 2.95 -14.63 -43.30
C GLN A 205 3.43 -15.10 -44.69
N ALA A 206 4.01 -16.29 -44.79
CA ALA A 206 4.43 -16.86 -46.06
C ALA A 206 3.24 -17.12 -47.01
N GLN A 207 2.12 -17.64 -46.47
CA GLN A 207 0.88 -17.83 -47.23
C GLN A 207 0.29 -16.49 -47.71
N LEU A 208 0.33 -15.46 -46.86
CA LEU A 208 -0.12 -14.11 -47.22
C LEU A 208 0.74 -13.49 -48.32
N ASP A 209 2.06 -13.65 -48.26
CA ASP A 209 2.97 -13.10 -49.26
C ASP A 209 2.86 -13.85 -50.60
N ALA A 210 2.62 -15.17 -50.57
CA ALA A 210 2.30 -15.95 -51.77
C ALA A 210 0.98 -15.49 -52.41
N ALA A 211 -0.08 -15.29 -51.62
CA ALA A 211 -1.36 -14.79 -52.12
C ALA A 211 -1.26 -13.37 -52.71
N LYS A 212 -0.44 -12.49 -52.12
CA LYS A 212 -0.16 -11.16 -52.67
C LYS A 212 0.60 -11.22 -53.99
N ALA A 213 1.59 -12.09 -54.09
CA ALA A 213 2.36 -12.26 -55.33
C ALA A 213 1.48 -12.75 -56.48
N GLU A 214 0.58 -13.70 -56.20
CA GLU A 214 -0.39 -14.20 -57.18
C GLU A 214 -1.40 -13.11 -57.58
N ALA A 215 -1.94 -12.36 -56.62
CA ALA A 215 -2.85 -11.24 -56.90
C ALA A 215 -2.19 -10.11 -57.70
N LEU A 216 -0.91 -9.83 -57.45
CA LEU A 216 -0.13 -8.85 -58.22
C LEU A 216 0.11 -9.35 -59.66
N GLY A 217 0.43 -10.64 -59.84
CA GLY A 217 0.57 -11.23 -61.17
C GLY A 217 -0.72 -11.13 -61.99
N GLN A 218 -1.87 -11.48 -61.38
CA GLN A 218 -3.18 -11.35 -62.02
C GLN A 218 -3.53 -9.89 -62.34
N ALA A 219 -3.15 -8.94 -61.46
CA ALA A 219 -3.37 -7.51 -61.70
C ALA A 219 -2.51 -6.98 -62.86
N GLU A 220 -1.27 -7.46 -63.01
CA GLU A 220 -0.42 -7.10 -64.16
C GLU A 220 -0.95 -7.69 -65.47
N GLU A 221 -1.46 -8.92 -65.45
CA GLU A 221 -2.09 -9.56 -66.60
C GLU A 221 -3.37 -8.81 -67.04
N LEU A 222 -4.24 -8.46 -66.09
CA LEU A 222 -5.42 -7.62 -66.34
C LEU A 222 -5.05 -6.22 -66.85
N LYS A 223 -3.95 -5.64 -66.36
CA LYS A 223 -3.44 -4.35 -66.84
C LYS A 223 -2.93 -4.45 -68.28
N ALA A 224 -2.28 -5.56 -68.64
CA ALA A 224 -1.83 -5.83 -70.00
C ALA A 224 -3.02 -6.06 -70.95
N GLU A 225 -4.03 -6.83 -70.53
CA GLU A 225 -5.27 -7.03 -71.30
C GLU A 225 -6.05 -5.72 -71.47
N ALA A 226 -6.20 -4.92 -70.41
CA ALA A 226 -6.86 -3.62 -70.45
C ALA A 226 -6.10 -2.61 -71.33
N ALA A 227 -4.75 -2.63 -71.29
CA ALA A 227 -3.93 -1.83 -72.19
C ALA A 227 -4.11 -2.27 -73.65
N GLY A 228 -4.16 -3.58 -73.93
CA GLY A 228 -4.45 -4.11 -75.26
C GLY A 228 -5.84 -3.72 -75.77
N MET A 229 -6.87 -3.79 -74.92
CA MET A 229 -8.24 -3.34 -75.24
C MET A 229 -8.31 -1.83 -75.45
N ALA A 230 -7.62 -1.02 -74.63
CA ALA A 230 -7.56 0.43 -74.79
C ALA A 230 -6.82 0.83 -76.07
N GLN A 231 -5.76 0.12 -76.45
CA GLN A 231 -5.00 0.37 -77.67
C GLN A 231 -5.79 -0.06 -78.92
N ALA A 232 -6.55 -1.16 -78.84
CA ALA A 232 -7.51 -1.54 -79.88
C ALA A 232 -8.66 -0.52 -80.01
N ALA A 233 -9.17 0.02 -78.89
CA ALA A 233 -10.20 1.05 -78.88
C ALA A 233 -9.68 2.40 -79.42
N LEU A 234 -8.44 2.79 -79.10
CA LEU A 234 -7.77 3.97 -79.67
C LEU A 234 -7.47 3.79 -81.17
N GLY A 235 -7.10 2.59 -81.60
CA GLY A 235 -6.96 2.25 -83.02
C GLY A 235 -8.30 2.35 -83.77
N ALA A 236 -9.38 1.87 -83.17
CA ALA A 236 -10.73 2.00 -83.73
C ALA A 236 -11.20 3.46 -83.76
N ALA A 237 -10.96 4.24 -82.69
CA ALA A 237 -11.33 5.64 -82.57
C ALA A 237 -10.50 6.56 -83.49
N SER A 238 -9.20 6.32 -83.67
CA SER A 238 -8.36 7.03 -84.63
C SER A 238 -8.73 6.71 -86.09
N SER A 239 -9.10 5.45 -86.39
CA SER A 239 -9.63 5.10 -87.72
C SER A 239 -11.02 5.71 -87.98
N GLY A 240 -11.84 5.88 -86.93
CA GLY A 240 -13.17 6.50 -86.98
C GLY A 240 -13.11 8.03 -87.12
N LEU A 241 -12.22 8.69 -86.37
CA LEU A 241 -11.97 10.13 -86.47
C LEU A 241 -11.23 10.49 -87.77
N GLY A 242 -10.31 9.64 -88.25
CA GLY A 242 -9.66 9.80 -89.54
C GLY A 242 -10.63 9.70 -90.73
N LYS A 243 -11.64 8.82 -90.67
CA LYS A 243 -12.71 8.71 -91.68
C LYS A 243 -13.71 9.87 -91.61
N LEU A 244 -13.97 10.43 -90.42
CA LEU A 244 -14.81 11.62 -90.24
C LEU A 244 -14.10 12.91 -90.71
N PHE A 245 -12.79 13.04 -90.46
CA PHE A 245 -12.00 14.18 -90.93
C PHE A 245 -11.64 14.08 -92.43
N SER A 246 -11.41 12.89 -93.00
CA SER A 246 -11.20 12.75 -94.45
C SER A 246 -12.49 13.02 -95.25
N GLY A 247 -13.66 12.69 -94.69
CA GLY A 247 -14.96 13.02 -95.29
C GLY A 247 -15.32 14.51 -95.22
N ALA A 248 -14.90 15.21 -94.16
CA ALA A 248 -15.12 16.65 -94.00
C ALA A 248 -14.11 17.52 -94.79
N LEU A 249 -12.86 17.07 -94.94
CA LEU A 249 -11.83 17.76 -95.72
C LEU A 249 -11.97 17.52 -97.24
N GLY A 250 -12.45 16.35 -97.66
CA GLY A 250 -12.78 16.09 -99.07
C GLY A 250 -13.93 16.98 -99.59
N SER A 251 -14.95 17.27 -98.75
CA SER A 251 -16.06 18.13 -99.15
C SER A 251 -15.70 19.63 -99.16
N MET A 252 -14.76 20.07 -98.31
CA MET A 252 -14.22 21.43 -98.34
C MET A 252 -13.24 21.67 -99.49
N ALA A 253 -12.42 20.68 -99.87
CA ALA A 253 -11.53 20.78 -101.02
C ALA A 253 -12.30 20.88 -102.35
N ASP A 254 -13.40 20.11 -102.52
CA ASP A 254 -14.28 20.21 -103.70
C ASP A 254 -15.02 21.55 -103.79
N VAL A 255 -15.36 22.17 -102.66
CA VAL A 255 -16.00 23.50 -102.60
C VAL A 255 -15.00 24.62 -102.91
N VAL A 256 -13.75 24.49 -102.45
CA VAL A 256 -12.68 25.47 -102.71
C VAL A 256 -12.14 25.35 -104.14
N ALA A 257 -12.06 24.14 -104.72
CA ALA A 257 -11.70 23.93 -106.12
C ALA A 257 -12.76 24.51 -107.09
N LYS A 258 -14.05 24.28 -106.81
CA LYS A 258 -15.15 24.87 -107.61
C LYS A 258 -15.28 26.39 -107.46
N ALA A 259 -14.88 26.95 -106.32
CA ALA A 259 -14.86 28.40 -106.11
C ALA A 259 -13.63 29.08 -106.75
N ALA A 260 -12.49 28.40 -106.83
CA ALA A 260 -11.27 28.90 -107.50
C ALA A 260 -11.39 28.86 -109.04
N GLU A 261 -12.02 27.81 -109.59
CA GLU A 261 -12.29 27.65 -111.03
C GLU A 261 -13.34 28.68 -111.52
N ALA A 262 -14.29 29.07 -110.67
CA ALA A 262 -15.25 30.14 -110.94
C ALA A 262 -14.65 31.57 -110.83
N ALA A 263 -13.45 31.71 -110.26
CA ALA A 263 -12.78 32.99 -110.01
C ALA A 263 -11.48 33.20 -110.84
N GLY A 264 -11.05 32.21 -111.63
CA GLY A 264 -9.94 32.33 -112.58
C GLY A 264 -8.56 32.61 -111.96
N LEU A 265 -8.31 32.10 -110.75
CA LEU A 265 -7.11 32.35 -109.93
C LEU A 265 -6.37 31.06 -109.56
N ASP A 266 -6.09 30.20 -110.53
CA ASP A 266 -5.60 28.84 -110.32
C ASP A 266 -4.25 28.77 -109.58
N GLY A 267 -3.43 29.84 -109.62
CA GLY A 267 -2.13 29.89 -108.94
C GLY A 267 -2.18 30.20 -107.43
N VAL A 268 -3.33 30.64 -106.89
CA VAL A 268 -3.45 31.04 -105.47
C VAL A 268 -4.04 29.91 -104.60
N ALA A 269 -4.72 28.93 -105.22
CA ALA A 269 -5.33 27.80 -104.53
C ALA A 269 -4.32 26.85 -103.87
N GLU A 270 -3.17 26.62 -104.52
CA GLU A 270 -2.13 25.71 -104.01
C GLU A 270 -1.42 26.27 -102.76
N GLN A 271 -1.27 27.60 -102.68
CA GLN A 271 -0.63 28.27 -101.54
C GLN A 271 -1.55 28.36 -100.32
N LEU A 272 -2.87 28.50 -100.52
CA LEU A 272 -3.86 28.49 -99.44
C LEU A 272 -4.10 27.08 -98.87
N ALA A 273 -4.03 26.03 -99.70
CA ALA A 273 -4.11 24.64 -99.25
C ALA A 273 -2.90 24.25 -98.37
N SER A 274 -1.68 24.63 -98.77
CA SER A 274 -0.47 24.38 -97.97
C SER A 274 -0.42 25.15 -96.65
N ALA A 275 -0.99 26.37 -96.62
CA ALA A 275 -1.08 27.18 -95.40
C ALA A 275 -2.12 26.64 -94.40
N ALA A 276 -3.22 26.04 -94.87
CA ALA A 276 -4.23 25.42 -94.02
C ALA A 276 -3.74 24.09 -93.40
N GLU A 277 -3.00 23.30 -94.16
CA GLU A 277 -2.44 22.03 -93.70
C GLU A 277 -1.36 22.23 -92.61
N LYS A 278 -0.47 23.22 -92.78
CA LYS A 278 0.55 23.57 -91.77
C LYS A 278 -0.05 24.09 -90.45
N ARG A 279 -1.21 24.75 -90.49
CA ARG A 279 -1.89 25.29 -89.30
C ARG A 279 -2.72 24.23 -88.55
N ALA A 280 -3.16 23.18 -89.24
CA ALA A 280 -3.84 22.03 -88.65
C ALA A 280 -2.86 21.10 -87.91
N VAL A 281 -1.64 20.90 -88.43
CA VAL A 281 -0.58 20.13 -87.74
C VAL A 281 -0.11 20.84 -86.47
N ALA A 282 0.09 22.17 -86.52
CA ALA A 282 0.52 22.96 -85.35
C ALA A 282 -0.52 22.98 -84.19
N PHE A 283 -1.82 22.82 -84.50
CA PHE A 283 -2.88 22.73 -83.48
C PHE A 283 -3.01 21.32 -82.89
N GLY A 284 -2.70 20.28 -83.69
CA GLY A 284 -2.64 18.89 -83.23
C GLY A 284 -1.49 18.64 -82.25
N ASP A 285 -0.31 19.19 -82.52
CA ASP A 285 0.86 19.00 -81.65
C ASP A 285 0.70 19.71 -80.30
N SER A 286 0.12 20.92 -80.25
CA SER A 286 -0.11 21.62 -78.97
C SER A 286 -1.19 20.95 -78.10
N PHE A 287 -2.18 20.28 -78.70
CA PHE A 287 -3.21 19.57 -77.95
C PHE A 287 -2.68 18.26 -77.34
N VAL A 288 -1.73 17.59 -78.01
CA VAL A 288 -1.07 16.39 -77.49
C VAL A 288 -0.11 16.76 -76.35
N ASP A 289 0.61 17.87 -76.45
CA ASP A 289 1.48 18.38 -75.38
C ASP A 289 0.67 18.79 -74.13
N ASP A 290 -0.44 19.51 -74.29
CA ASP A 290 -1.32 19.93 -73.17
C ASP A 290 -1.94 18.73 -72.42
N VAL A 291 -2.32 17.67 -73.15
CA VAL A 291 -2.87 16.45 -72.55
C VAL A 291 -1.79 15.63 -71.86
N THR A 292 -0.57 15.61 -72.39
CA THR A 292 0.58 14.91 -71.78
C THR A 292 1.02 15.61 -70.50
N ASP A 293 1.09 16.94 -70.49
CA ASP A 293 1.41 17.75 -69.30
C ASP A 293 0.34 17.61 -68.18
N ALA A 294 -0.94 17.51 -68.55
CA ALA A 294 -2.02 17.27 -67.60
C ALA A 294 -1.93 15.89 -66.91
N VAL A 295 -1.51 14.86 -67.65
CA VAL A 295 -1.32 13.49 -67.12
C VAL A 295 -0.08 13.40 -66.22
N GLU A 296 1.03 14.05 -66.59
CA GLU A 296 2.22 14.12 -65.74
C GLU A 296 2.00 14.93 -64.46
N GLY A 297 1.23 16.02 -64.54
CA GLY A 297 0.84 16.83 -63.38
C GLY A 297 0.02 16.04 -62.35
N ALA A 298 -0.89 15.18 -62.81
CA ALA A 298 -1.68 14.30 -61.95
C ALA A 298 -0.80 13.24 -61.23
N GLN A 299 0.20 12.68 -61.91
CA GLN A 299 1.16 11.73 -61.31
C GLN A 299 2.07 12.36 -60.24
N ARG A 300 2.54 13.61 -60.45
CA ARG A 300 3.39 14.33 -59.48
C ARG A 300 2.64 14.70 -58.19
N SER A 301 1.35 15.07 -58.30
CA SER A 301 0.47 15.38 -57.16
C SER A 301 0.22 14.17 -56.25
N LEU A 302 0.01 12.98 -56.84
CA LEU A 302 -0.16 11.71 -56.12
C LEU A 302 1.13 11.29 -55.38
N SER A 303 2.29 11.51 -55.99
CA SER A 303 3.60 11.17 -55.41
C SER A 303 4.00 12.08 -54.23
N GLN A 304 3.66 13.37 -54.27
CA GLN A 304 3.92 14.30 -53.16
C GLN A 304 3.06 14.02 -51.93
N ARG A 305 1.78 13.64 -52.12
CA ARG A 305 0.87 13.28 -51.02
C ARG A 305 1.34 12.04 -50.25
N PHE A 306 1.95 11.07 -50.95
CA PHE A 306 2.54 9.88 -50.32
C PHE A 306 3.80 10.17 -49.51
N ARG A 307 4.69 11.07 -49.98
CA ARG A 307 5.93 11.43 -49.25
C ARG A 307 5.67 12.31 -48.00
N GLY A 308 4.61 13.12 -48.01
CA GLY A 308 4.21 13.97 -46.87
C GLY A 308 3.67 13.19 -45.65
N GLY A 309 3.08 12.01 -45.88
CA GLY A 309 2.58 11.14 -44.82
C GLY A 309 3.68 10.41 -44.05
N VAL A 310 4.78 10.05 -44.72
CA VAL A 310 5.88 9.25 -44.13
C VAL A 310 6.85 10.11 -43.30
N ARG A 311 7.06 11.40 -43.65
CA ARG A 311 7.95 12.31 -42.89
C ARG A 311 7.41 12.75 -41.53
N ARG A 312 6.08 12.80 -41.35
CA ARG A 312 5.46 13.17 -40.06
C ARG A 312 5.62 12.09 -38.97
N SER A 313 5.78 10.83 -39.37
CA SER A 313 5.99 9.70 -38.43
C SER A 313 7.42 9.64 -37.85
N LEU A 314 8.43 10.10 -38.60
CA LEU A 314 9.84 10.01 -38.19
C LEU A 314 10.32 11.18 -37.31
N SER A 315 9.62 12.33 -37.28
CA SER A 315 9.99 13.48 -36.44
C SER A 315 9.64 13.31 -34.95
N MET A 316 8.73 12.40 -34.59
CA MET A 316 8.32 12.20 -33.19
C MET A 316 9.32 11.34 -32.39
N ARG A 317 10.23 10.59 -33.05
CA ARG A 317 11.18 9.70 -32.36
C ARG A 317 12.49 10.35 -31.90
N ASN A 318 12.87 11.52 -32.44
CA ASN A 318 14.17 12.14 -32.15
C ASN A 318 14.16 13.21 -31.03
N ARG A 319 13.03 13.43 -30.35
CA ARG A 319 12.92 14.45 -29.28
C ARG A 319 13.18 13.91 -27.86
N MET A 320 13.57 12.64 -27.70
CA MET A 320 13.86 11.97 -26.40
C MET A 320 15.34 11.57 -26.21
N ARG A 321 16.31 12.36 -26.68
CA ARG A 321 17.72 12.11 -26.34
C ARG A 321 18.52 13.42 -26.15
N PHE A 322 19.00 13.60 -24.91
CA PHE A 322 20.04 14.51 -24.43
C PHE A 322 19.87 16.02 -24.68
N GLY A 323 19.52 16.76 -23.62
CA GLY A 323 19.67 18.22 -23.54
C GLY A 323 20.82 18.56 -22.58
N GLY A 324 21.99 18.87 -23.12
CA GLY A 324 23.10 19.48 -22.41
C GLY A 324 23.25 20.95 -22.82
N GLY A 325 23.39 21.81 -21.81
CA GLY A 325 24.03 23.13 -21.75
C GLY A 325 24.03 24.06 -22.96
N GLY A 326 23.33 25.19 -22.82
CA GLY A 326 23.55 26.41 -23.58
C GLY A 326 22.83 27.58 -22.90
N ASN A 327 23.59 28.51 -22.32
CA ASN A 327 23.10 29.77 -21.77
C ASN A 327 22.63 30.67 -22.90
N ASP A 328 21.44 31.26 -22.77
CA ASP A 328 21.14 32.58 -23.34
C ASP A 328 20.14 33.28 -22.40
N GLU A 329 20.55 34.46 -21.95
CA GLU A 329 19.75 35.38 -21.14
C GLU A 329 18.77 36.13 -22.04
N GLY A 330 17.48 36.05 -21.71
CA GLY A 330 16.41 36.83 -22.32
C GLY A 330 15.17 36.71 -21.46
N GLU A 331 14.84 37.77 -20.74
CA GLU A 331 13.58 37.93 -20.01
C GLU A 331 12.40 37.91 -21.00
N GLU A 332 11.72 36.78 -21.11
CA GLU A 332 10.34 36.71 -21.59
C GLU A 332 9.46 36.10 -20.50
N ASP A 333 8.36 36.80 -20.25
CA ASP A 333 7.32 36.54 -19.25
C ASP A 333 6.55 35.26 -19.63
N ASP A 334 7.13 34.10 -19.33
CA ASP A 334 6.48 32.81 -19.46
C ASP A 334 5.67 32.51 -18.18
N GLY A 335 4.34 32.57 -18.31
CA GLY A 335 3.43 31.99 -17.31
C GLY A 335 3.85 30.55 -16.95
N PRO A 336 3.56 30.07 -15.73
CA PRO A 336 4.17 28.88 -15.18
C PRO A 336 4.01 27.69 -16.12
N SER A 337 5.13 27.17 -16.63
CA SER A 337 5.16 25.96 -17.47
C SER A 337 4.44 24.80 -16.76
N ALA A 338 3.86 23.86 -17.50
CA ALA A 338 3.17 22.68 -16.96
C ALA A 338 4.02 21.81 -16.00
N LEU A 339 5.36 21.98 -15.99
CA LEU A 339 6.26 21.40 -15.00
C LEU A 339 6.13 22.05 -13.60
N THR A 340 5.74 23.33 -13.56
CA THR A 340 5.47 24.11 -12.36
C THR A 340 4.10 23.80 -11.75
N GLU A 341 3.09 23.48 -12.57
CA GLU A 341 1.78 22.99 -12.10
C GLU A 341 1.89 21.64 -11.38
N GLY A 342 2.79 20.76 -11.82
CA GLY A 342 3.10 19.50 -11.11
C GLY A 342 3.77 19.70 -9.75
N LEU A 343 4.56 20.78 -9.59
CA LEU A 343 5.18 21.16 -8.32
C LEU A 343 4.21 21.89 -7.37
N GLN A 344 3.11 22.48 -7.87
CA GLN A 344 2.07 23.07 -7.03
C GLN A 344 1.33 22.03 -6.16
N LEU A 345 1.25 20.76 -6.58
CA LEU A 345 0.70 19.68 -5.75
C LEU A 345 1.46 19.50 -4.41
N TYR A 346 2.71 19.96 -4.34
CA TYR A 346 3.58 19.88 -3.16
C TYR A 346 3.67 21.18 -2.37
N ALA A 347 3.26 22.30 -2.96
CA ALA A 347 3.34 23.57 -2.28
C ALA A 347 2.36 23.54 -1.10
N GLU A 348 2.90 23.64 0.12
CA GLU A 348 2.06 23.90 1.28
C GLU A 348 1.24 25.16 1.04
N THR A 349 -0.01 25.14 1.44
CA THR A 349 -0.80 26.37 1.53
C THR A 349 -0.18 27.31 2.57
N GLY A 350 -0.46 28.61 2.49
CA GLY A 350 -0.02 29.56 3.52
C GLY A 350 -0.48 29.16 4.93
N LYS A 351 -1.66 28.53 5.00
CA LYS A 351 -2.23 27.97 6.23
C LYS A 351 -1.43 26.78 6.77
N GLN A 352 -1.06 25.83 5.92
CA GLN A 352 -0.20 24.69 6.28
C GLN A 352 1.18 25.16 6.79
N ARG A 353 1.79 26.14 6.13
CA ARG A 353 3.06 26.75 6.60
C ARG A 353 2.92 27.37 7.99
N SER A 354 1.85 28.11 8.23
CA SER A 354 1.57 28.72 9.55
C SER A 354 1.44 27.64 10.64
N LEU A 355 0.66 26.59 10.38
CA LEU A 355 0.46 25.49 11.32
C LEU A 355 1.76 24.71 11.60
N ARG A 356 2.61 24.52 10.58
CA ARG A 356 3.95 23.94 10.73
C ARG A 356 4.82 24.79 11.64
N ALA A 357 4.80 26.11 11.49
CA ALA A 357 5.55 27.03 12.34
C ALA A 357 5.08 26.98 13.80
N ASP A 358 3.77 26.97 14.04
CA ASP A 358 3.18 26.83 15.37
C ASP A 358 3.56 25.48 16.02
N ALA A 359 3.53 24.40 15.24
CA ALA A 359 3.92 23.07 15.71
C ALA A 359 5.42 23.00 16.04
N ARG A 360 6.28 23.67 15.28
CA ARG A 360 7.71 23.77 15.57
C ARG A 360 7.96 24.53 16.87
N ALA A 361 7.26 25.66 17.07
CA ALA A 361 7.37 26.43 18.30
C ALA A 361 6.92 25.62 19.53
N LEU A 362 5.89 24.77 19.40
CA LEU A 362 5.53 23.82 20.45
C LEU A 362 6.66 22.82 20.73
N VAL A 363 7.21 22.18 19.69
CA VAL A 363 8.30 21.20 19.84
C VAL A 363 9.51 21.82 20.53
N GLU A 364 9.94 23.02 20.13
CA GLU A 364 11.05 23.74 20.75
C GLU A 364 10.79 24.04 22.24
N ALA A 365 9.57 24.49 22.57
CA ALA A 365 9.18 24.75 23.95
C ALA A 365 9.14 23.48 24.82
N VAL A 366 8.81 22.32 24.24
CA VAL A 366 8.81 21.03 24.95
C VAL A 366 10.23 20.48 25.09
N ALA A 367 11.02 20.49 24.02
CA ALA A 367 12.40 19.98 24.01
C ALA A 367 13.32 20.74 24.98
N GLY A 368 13.04 22.01 25.25
CA GLY A 368 13.76 22.82 26.24
C GLY A 368 13.51 22.44 27.71
N GLN A 369 12.59 21.51 28.01
CA GLN A 369 12.32 21.10 29.40
C GLN A 369 13.36 20.09 29.89
N ALA A 370 14.07 20.43 30.97
CA ALA A 370 15.11 19.56 31.55
C ALA A 370 14.60 18.16 31.96
N GLU A 371 13.30 18.06 32.26
CA GLU A 371 12.65 16.84 32.71
C GLU A 371 12.24 15.91 31.57
N VAL A 372 12.60 16.22 30.30
CA VAL A 372 12.06 15.49 29.13
C VAL A 372 12.40 13.99 29.13
N ARG A 373 13.47 13.60 29.81
CA ARG A 373 13.80 12.19 29.97
C ARG A 373 12.98 11.53 31.06
N GLU A 374 12.69 12.24 32.14
CA GLU A 374 12.11 11.69 33.37
C GLU A 374 10.64 11.34 33.22
N TRP A 375 9.82 12.26 32.69
CA TRP A 375 8.41 12.00 32.39
C TRP A 375 8.21 10.88 31.35
N ARG A 376 9.09 10.76 30.34
CA ARG A 376 9.10 9.63 29.38
C ARG A 376 9.44 8.32 30.10
N LEU A 377 10.46 8.27 30.96
CA LEU A 377 10.75 7.06 31.74
C LEU A 377 9.55 6.62 32.60
N ARG A 378 8.78 7.57 33.13
CA ARG A 378 7.57 7.31 33.93
C ARG A 378 6.29 7.08 33.13
N CYS A 379 6.36 7.06 31.79
CA CYS A 379 5.20 6.95 30.91
C CYS A 379 4.11 7.99 31.24
N SER A 380 4.52 9.25 31.39
CA SER A 380 3.70 10.34 31.90
C SER A 380 3.81 11.59 31.01
N LEU A 381 2.75 12.42 31.02
CA LEU A 381 2.69 13.71 30.32
C LEU A 381 2.35 14.87 31.27
N PRO A 382 3.30 15.77 31.62
CA PRO A 382 3.03 17.01 32.33
C PRO A 382 1.96 17.81 31.63
N ARG A 383 1.11 18.38 32.47
CA ARG A 383 0.00 19.23 32.07
C ARG A 383 0.45 20.44 31.25
N SER A 384 1.63 21.00 31.56
CA SER A 384 2.21 22.16 30.87
C SER A 384 2.38 21.95 29.36
N VAL A 385 2.62 20.71 28.92
CA VAL A 385 2.81 20.38 27.50
C VAL A 385 1.47 20.40 26.76
N LEU A 386 0.42 19.90 27.40
CA LEU A 386 -0.95 20.02 26.88
C LEU A 386 -1.41 21.47 26.86
N GLU A 387 -1.09 22.24 27.89
CA GLU A 387 -1.38 23.68 27.95
C GLU A 387 -0.64 24.46 26.86
N ALA A 388 0.60 24.12 26.57
CA ALA A 388 1.35 24.71 25.46
C ALA A 388 0.71 24.37 24.11
N ALA A 389 0.34 23.11 23.88
CA ALA A 389 -0.36 22.70 22.66
C ALA A 389 -1.73 23.38 22.51
N ALA A 390 -2.42 23.63 23.62
CA ALA A 390 -3.72 24.30 23.63
C ALA A 390 -3.64 25.77 23.17
N ARG A 391 -2.53 26.46 23.46
CA ARG A 391 -2.31 27.86 23.03
C ARG A 391 -2.30 28.01 21.51
N TYR A 392 -1.86 26.98 20.80
CA TYR A 392 -1.89 26.91 19.32
C TYR A 392 -3.19 26.30 18.76
N GLY A 393 -4.14 25.93 19.62
CA GLY A 393 -5.42 25.36 19.21
C GLY A 393 -5.39 23.88 18.81
N PHE A 394 -4.33 23.15 19.14
CA PHE A 394 -4.12 21.76 18.70
C PHE A 394 -5.01 20.70 19.38
N GLY A 395 -5.97 21.09 20.23
CA GLY A 395 -6.98 20.18 20.79
C GLY A 395 -8.25 20.02 19.94
N ARG A 396 -8.43 20.81 18.88
CA ARG A 396 -9.72 20.92 18.19
C ARG A 396 -9.58 21.28 16.71
N LEU A 397 -8.67 20.59 16.04
CA LEU A 397 -8.25 20.89 14.68
C LEU A 397 -9.42 20.80 13.69
N LEU A 398 -10.16 19.69 13.71
CA LEU A 398 -11.27 19.43 12.77
C LEU A 398 -12.63 19.96 13.25
N VAL A 399 -12.75 20.34 14.52
CA VAL A 399 -13.99 20.89 15.08
C VAL A 399 -14.31 22.22 14.39
N SER A 400 -15.57 22.42 14.00
CA SER A 400 -15.98 23.61 13.25
C SER A 400 -15.73 24.91 14.05
N LYS A 401 -15.50 26.02 13.34
CA LYS A 401 -15.34 27.34 13.97
C LYS A 401 -16.56 27.74 14.82
N GLY A 402 -17.77 27.41 14.37
CA GLY A 402 -19.01 27.69 15.11
C GLY A 402 -19.12 26.94 16.43
N GLN A 403 -18.52 25.76 16.53
CA GLN A 403 -18.41 24.98 17.77
C GLN A 403 -17.13 25.32 18.57
N GLY A 404 -16.42 26.37 18.17
CA GLY A 404 -15.23 26.87 18.86
C GLY A 404 -13.91 26.20 18.46
N GLY A 405 -13.88 25.36 17.42
CA GLY A 405 -12.69 24.74 16.85
C GLY A 405 -12.00 25.56 15.76
N LEU A 406 -11.05 24.97 15.04
CA LEU A 406 -10.32 25.64 13.97
C LEU A 406 -10.95 25.46 12.57
N GLY A 407 -11.84 24.47 12.40
CA GLY A 407 -12.49 24.14 11.13
C GLY A 407 -11.49 23.82 10.03
N LEU A 408 -10.43 23.07 10.38
CA LEU A 408 -9.42 22.62 9.42
C LEU A 408 -9.92 21.39 8.67
N THR A 409 -9.48 21.25 7.42
CA THR A 409 -9.55 19.97 6.71
C THR A 409 -8.43 19.05 7.22
N LEU A 410 -8.56 17.74 7.03
CA LEU A 410 -7.55 16.77 7.40
C LEU A 410 -6.21 17.07 6.70
N ASP A 411 -6.22 17.40 5.40
CA ASP A 411 -5.00 17.81 4.66
C ASP A 411 -4.32 19.05 5.29
N ASN A 412 -5.08 20.03 5.79
CA ASN A 412 -4.51 21.20 6.46
C ASN A 412 -3.76 20.85 7.75
N THR A 413 -4.11 19.74 8.40
CA THR A 413 -3.55 19.37 9.72
C THR A 413 -2.28 18.54 9.64
N LEU A 414 -1.96 17.94 8.49
CA LEU A 414 -0.80 17.05 8.35
C LEU A 414 0.52 17.68 8.81
N PRO A 415 0.85 18.95 8.49
CA PRO A 415 2.10 19.55 8.93
C PRO A 415 2.24 19.63 10.46
N VAL A 416 1.14 19.69 11.21
CA VAL A 416 1.15 19.65 12.68
C VAL A 416 1.65 18.30 13.15
N PHE A 417 1.08 17.21 12.63
CA PHE A 417 1.42 15.84 13.02
C PHE A 417 2.77 15.39 12.48
N GLU A 418 3.17 15.84 11.29
CA GLU A 418 4.53 15.63 10.77
C GLU A 418 5.56 16.29 11.69
N THR A 419 5.33 17.55 12.08
CA THR A 419 6.30 18.32 12.87
C THR A 419 6.41 17.79 14.30
N ILE A 420 5.29 17.51 14.95
CA ILE A 420 5.28 16.93 16.30
C ILE A 420 5.79 15.49 16.26
N GLY A 421 5.37 14.70 15.26
CA GLY A 421 5.77 13.30 15.11
C GLY A 421 7.27 13.11 14.84
N ALA A 422 7.88 14.01 14.07
CA ALA A 422 9.33 14.04 13.87
C ALA A 422 10.11 14.12 15.20
N ALA A 423 9.56 14.82 16.20
CA ALA A 423 10.19 14.99 17.50
C ALA A 423 9.74 13.95 18.55
N ASP A 424 8.43 13.68 18.63
CA ASP A 424 7.82 12.76 19.58
C ASP A 424 6.56 12.12 18.98
N LEU A 425 6.74 10.92 18.42
CA LEU A 425 5.66 10.15 17.80
C LEU A 425 4.53 9.83 18.79
N ALA A 426 4.86 9.58 20.06
CA ALA A 426 3.87 9.28 21.09
C ALA A 426 3.01 10.51 21.40
N LEU A 427 3.61 11.71 21.50
CA LEU A 427 2.84 12.95 21.70
C LEU A 427 1.91 13.24 20.51
N ALA A 428 2.40 13.06 19.29
CA ALA A 428 1.57 13.17 18.09
C ALA A 428 0.38 12.19 18.14
N GLY A 429 0.63 10.94 18.57
CA GLY A 429 -0.39 9.91 18.76
C GLY A 429 -1.45 10.26 19.80
N LEU A 430 -1.06 10.84 20.94
CA LEU A 430 -2.02 11.32 21.95
C LEU A 430 -2.92 12.43 21.40
N LEU A 431 -2.32 13.44 20.74
CA LEU A 431 -3.08 14.54 20.14
C LEU A 431 -3.99 14.03 19.03
N ALA A 432 -3.56 13.02 18.26
CA ALA A 432 -4.37 12.39 17.23
C ALA A 432 -5.59 11.68 17.84
N ALA A 433 -5.40 10.87 18.89
CA ALA A 433 -6.50 10.21 19.58
C ALA A 433 -7.50 11.22 20.19
N HIS A 434 -6.98 12.28 20.81
CA HIS A 434 -7.82 13.36 21.36
C HIS A 434 -8.64 14.06 20.28
N ASN A 435 -8.00 14.49 19.19
CA ASN A 435 -8.69 15.21 18.13
C ASN A 435 -9.71 14.32 17.40
N ALA A 436 -9.44 13.01 17.26
CA ALA A 436 -10.36 12.06 16.67
C ALA A 436 -11.62 11.87 17.55
N ALA A 437 -11.44 11.80 18.87
CA ALA A 437 -12.54 11.79 19.82
C ALA A 437 -13.33 13.11 19.80
N ALA A 438 -12.64 14.26 19.79
CA ALA A 438 -13.27 15.58 19.70
C ALA A 438 -14.04 15.78 18.38
N PHE A 439 -13.55 15.21 17.28
CA PHE A 439 -14.24 15.18 16.00
C PHE A 439 -15.59 14.47 16.10
N LEU A 440 -15.67 13.27 16.69
CA LEU A 440 -16.96 12.59 16.89
C LEU A 440 -17.91 13.33 17.83
N LEU A 441 -17.37 13.94 18.89
CA LEU A 441 -18.16 14.80 19.79
C LEU A 441 -18.74 16.02 19.05
N ALA A 442 -18.11 16.46 17.96
CA ALA A 442 -18.59 17.60 17.19
C ALA A 442 -19.54 17.21 16.05
N THR A 443 -19.37 16.03 15.43
CA THR A 443 -20.14 15.63 14.24
C THR A 443 -21.27 14.65 14.53
N GLU A 444 -21.09 13.74 15.48
CA GLU A 444 -22.04 12.64 15.75
C GLU A 444 -22.91 12.88 16.98
N CYS A 445 -22.73 14.03 17.64
CA CYS A 445 -23.36 14.34 18.92
C CYS A 445 -24.12 15.66 18.84
N THR A 446 -25.32 15.71 19.43
CA THR A 446 -26.22 16.89 19.37
C THR A 446 -26.78 17.32 20.72
N SER A 447 -26.47 16.60 21.82
CA SER A 447 -27.02 16.93 23.13
C SER A 447 -26.29 18.11 23.80
N LYS A 448 -26.98 18.80 24.71
CA LYS A 448 -26.36 19.85 25.56
C LYS A 448 -25.21 19.30 26.41
N LEU A 449 -25.25 18.01 26.77
CA LEU A 449 -24.16 17.32 27.45
C LEU A 449 -22.92 17.32 26.54
N HIS A 450 -23.06 16.87 25.29
CA HIS A 450 -21.94 16.79 24.35
C HIS A 450 -21.34 18.15 24.03
N GLU A 451 -22.15 19.20 23.88
CA GLU A 451 -21.62 20.55 23.74
C GLU A 451 -20.78 20.97 24.95
N LYS A 452 -21.22 20.62 26.18
CA LYS A 452 -20.47 20.89 27.40
C LYS A 452 -19.15 20.11 27.41
N LEU A 453 -19.17 18.82 27.05
CA LEU A 453 -17.97 17.98 26.99
C LEU A 453 -16.98 18.51 25.93
N LEU A 454 -17.46 18.86 24.74
CA LEU A 454 -16.64 19.45 23.68
C LEU A 454 -16.00 20.77 24.14
N ARG A 455 -16.74 21.63 24.84
CA ARG A 455 -16.21 22.86 25.45
C ARG A 455 -15.14 22.58 26.53
N GLN A 456 -15.23 21.49 27.28
CA GLN A 456 -14.21 21.10 28.26
C GLN A 456 -12.92 20.57 27.58
N CYS A 457 -13.06 19.91 26.44
CA CYS A 457 -11.92 19.45 25.63
C CYS A 457 -11.23 20.58 24.86
N LYS A 458 -11.92 21.71 24.66
CA LYS A 458 -11.51 22.84 23.83
C LYS A 458 -10.02 23.19 23.99
N ASP A 459 -9.57 23.49 25.20
CA ASP A 459 -8.20 23.94 25.46
C ASP A 459 -7.32 22.82 26.03
N LEU A 460 -7.56 21.56 25.60
CA LEU A 460 -6.99 20.35 26.18
C LEU A 460 -7.22 20.26 27.71
N GLY A 461 -8.17 21.05 28.24
CA GLY A 461 -8.61 21.15 29.64
C GLY A 461 -8.86 19.78 30.26
N SER A 462 -9.71 19.04 29.57
CA SER A 462 -9.89 17.59 29.70
C SER A 462 -9.43 16.95 28.39
N LEU A 463 -8.83 15.76 28.44
CA LEU A 463 -8.68 14.95 27.23
C LEU A 463 -9.94 14.10 26.98
N ALA A 464 -10.25 13.88 25.71
CA ALA A 464 -11.15 12.82 25.27
C ALA A 464 -10.32 11.63 24.76
N ALA A 465 -10.71 10.41 25.09
CA ALA A 465 -10.05 9.18 24.66
C ALA A 465 -11.03 8.18 24.07
N LEU A 466 -10.56 7.39 23.09
CA LEU A 466 -11.30 6.29 22.49
C LEU A 466 -11.03 5.01 23.31
N ALA A 467 -12.08 4.42 23.87
CA ALA A 467 -12.00 3.24 24.73
C ALA A 467 -12.63 2.02 24.05
N VAL A 468 -11.80 1.29 23.29
CA VAL A 468 -12.23 0.23 22.37
C VAL A 468 -11.72 -1.14 22.80
N SER A 469 -10.38 -1.29 22.85
CA SER A 469 -9.73 -2.59 23.03
C SER A 469 -9.89 -3.17 24.44
N GLU A 470 -10.02 -4.50 24.51
CA GLU A 470 -10.14 -5.27 25.74
C GLU A 470 -8.96 -6.24 25.90
N ALA A 471 -8.73 -6.74 27.12
CA ALA A 471 -7.65 -7.68 27.40
C ALA A 471 -7.65 -8.94 26.52
N PRO A 472 -8.79 -9.62 26.27
CA PRO A 472 -8.81 -10.82 25.43
C PRO A 472 -8.64 -10.55 23.93
N GLY A 473 -8.76 -9.29 23.47
CA GLY A 473 -8.61 -8.96 22.05
C GLY A 473 -8.85 -7.49 21.73
N GLY A 474 -8.02 -6.95 20.83
CA GLY A 474 -8.13 -5.59 20.30
C GLY A 474 -8.43 -5.51 18.80
N SER A 475 -8.00 -6.51 18.02
CA SER A 475 -8.21 -6.56 16.56
C SER A 475 -9.63 -6.96 16.18
N ASP A 476 -10.28 -7.79 17.00
CA ASP A 476 -11.66 -8.20 16.82
C ASP A 476 -12.58 -7.35 17.71
N GLU A 477 -12.91 -6.15 17.21
CA GLU A 477 -13.79 -5.21 17.89
C GLU A 477 -15.24 -5.73 17.98
N LEU A 478 -15.61 -6.71 17.14
CA LEU A 478 -16.92 -7.36 17.18
C LEU A 478 -17.10 -8.21 18.43
N SER A 479 -16.02 -8.75 19.00
CA SER A 479 -16.08 -9.61 20.18
C SER A 479 -15.98 -8.86 21.51
N THR A 480 -16.23 -7.54 21.53
CA THR A 480 -16.24 -6.74 22.78
C THR A 480 -17.20 -7.35 23.81
N ALA A 481 -16.68 -7.61 25.01
CA ALA A 481 -17.41 -8.15 26.14
C ALA A 481 -17.96 -7.06 27.06
N THR A 482 -17.45 -5.82 26.98
CA THR A 482 -18.08 -4.67 27.65
C THR A 482 -19.47 -4.47 27.08
N TYR A 483 -20.48 -4.45 27.95
CA TYR A 483 -21.88 -4.39 27.56
C TYR A 483 -22.63 -3.28 28.28
N ALA A 484 -23.78 -2.90 27.74
CA ALA A 484 -24.69 -1.96 28.35
C ALA A 484 -26.15 -2.43 28.20
N GLU A 485 -26.83 -2.62 29.33
CA GLU A 485 -28.23 -3.06 29.37
C GLU A 485 -29.17 -1.87 29.48
N LYS A 486 -30.13 -1.77 28.56
CA LYS A 486 -31.14 -0.71 28.57
C LYS A 486 -32.20 -0.98 29.63
N ASP A 487 -32.57 0.05 30.38
CA ASP A 487 -33.62 -0.06 31.39
C ASP A 487 -35.03 -0.16 30.77
N LEU A 488 -36.02 -0.52 31.58
CA LEU A 488 -37.41 -0.66 31.11
C LEU A 488 -38.01 0.66 30.62
N SER A 489 -37.53 1.80 31.12
CA SER A 489 -37.99 3.12 30.66
C SER A 489 -37.40 3.51 29.30
N GLY A 490 -36.32 2.84 28.87
CA GLY A 490 -35.57 3.17 27.68
C GLY A 490 -34.73 4.44 27.79
N GLN A 491 -34.64 5.06 28.98
CA GLN A 491 -33.94 6.33 29.20
C GLN A 491 -32.52 6.15 29.73
N TYR A 492 -32.21 4.99 30.31
CA TYR A 492 -30.93 4.72 30.93
C TYR A 492 -30.35 3.40 30.43
N TYR A 493 -29.03 3.29 30.48
CA TYR A 493 -28.31 2.04 30.34
C TYR A 493 -27.44 1.81 31.57
N THR A 494 -27.22 0.53 31.90
CA THR A 494 -26.25 0.10 32.90
C THR A 494 -25.07 -0.55 32.20
N LEU A 495 -23.93 0.14 32.19
CA LEU A 495 -22.71 -0.27 31.51
C LEU A 495 -21.78 -1.03 32.45
N SER A 496 -21.31 -2.21 32.03
CA SER A 496 -20.33 -3.01 32.77
C SER A 496 -19.27 -3.62 31.86
N GLY A 497 -18.02 -3.66 32.32
CA GLY A 497 -16.91 -4.25 31.57
C GLY A 497 -15.57 -3.56 31.82
N CYS A 498 -14.58 -3.88 30.99
CA CYS A 498 -13.23 -3.35 31.11
C CYS A 498 -12.62 -3.07 29.74
N LYS A 499 -11.84 -2.00 29.63
CA LYS A 499 -10.99 -1.66 28.49
C LYS A 499 -9.53 -1.68 28.93
N ALA A 500 -8.61 -2.12 28.08
CA ALA A 500 -7.25 -2.44 28.49
C ALA A 500 -6.22 -1.38 28.09
N TRP A 501 -6.28 -0.88 26.86
CA TRP A 501 -5.21 -0.11 26.22
C TRP A 501 -5.65 1.30 25.82
N VAL A 502 -6.27 2.04 26.76
CA VAL A 502 -6.87 3.33 26.44
C VAL A 502 -5.80 4.44 26.48
N ALA A 503 -5.40 4.90 25.30
CA ALA A 503 -4.41 5.95 25.12
C ALA A 503 -4.88 7.29 25.73
N GLY A 504 -4.05 7.87 26.61
CA GLY A 504 -4.36 9.13 27.28
C GLY A 504 -5.33 9.00 28.46
N ALA A 505 -5.78 7.79 28.81
CA ALA A 505 -6.85 7.60 29.80
C ALA A 505 -6.53 8.17 31.19
N ALA A 506 -5.26 8.16 31.59
CA ALA A 506 -4.86 8.72 32.88
C ALA A 506 -5.13 10.23 32.97
N ALA A 507 -5.01 10.93 31.84
CA ALA A 507 -5.16 12.38 31.70
C ALA A 507 -6.49 12.80 31.05
N ALA A 508 -7.35 11.83 30.69
CA ALA A 508 -8.66 12.07 30.08
C ALA A 508 -9.77 12.10 31.14
N ASP A 509 -10.73 13.01 30.97
CA ASP A 509 -11.97 13.02 31.74
C ASP A 509 -13.18 12.59 30.92
N VAL A 510 -13.03 12.46 29.60
CA VAL A 510 -14.07 12.03 28.66
C VAL A 510 -13.62 10.78 27.90
N PHE A 511 -14.48 9.77 27.84
CA PHE A 511 -14.23 8.51 27.14
C PHE A 511 -15.36 8.24 26.15
N LEU A 512 -15.02 7.93 24.91
CA LEU A 512 -15.96 7.31 23.96
C LEU A 512 -15.77 5.80 24.03
N VAL A 513 -16.73 5.11 24.63
CA VAL A 513 -16.65 3.69 24.99
C VAL A 513 -17.51 2.87 24.04
N LEU A 514 -16.87 1.96 23.30
CA LEU A 514 -17.57 0.99 22.46
C LEU A 514 -18.06 -0.15 23.35
N VAL A 515 -19.36 -0.43 23.30
CA VAL A 515 -20.01 -1.46 24.11
C VAL A 515 -21.02 -2.26 23.31
N ARG A 516 -21.33 -3.45 23.80
CA ARG A 516 -22.40 -4.31 23.28
C ARG A 516 -23.74 -3.97 23.92
N THR A 517 -24.72 -3.58 23.10
CA THR A 517 -26.12 -3.35 23.50
C THR A 517 -27.09 -4.34 22.86
N GLY A 518 -26.66 -5.08 21.83
CA GLY A 518 -27.48 -6.06 21.12
C GLY A 518 -26.74 -7.36 20.80
N VAL A 519 -27.48 -8.34 20.29
CA VAL A 519 -26.96 -9.69 19.95
C VAL A 519 -26.31 -9.77 18.57
N GLU A 520 -26.65 -8.84 17.66
CA GLU A 520 -26.04 -8.82 16.33
C GLU A 520 -24.55 -8.46 16.41
N ALA A 521 -23.74 -8.99 15.50
CA ALA A 521 -22.29 -8.80 15.53
C ALA A 521 -21.90 -7.32 15.46
N ARG A 522 -22.13 -6.68 14.30
CA ARG A 522 -21.79 -5.27 14.05
C ARG A 522 -22.89 -4.31 14.52
N ARG A 523 -24.16 -4.67 14.31
CA ARG A 523 -25.33 -3.85 14.70
C ARG A 523 -25.69 -3.94 16.18
N GLY A 524 -25.06 -4.85 16.93
CA GLY A 524 -25.20 -4.92 18.39
C GLY A 524 -24.23 -4.01 19.15
N LEU A 525 -23.43 -3.19 18.45
CA LEU A 525 -22.42 -2.32 19.05
C LEU A 525 -22.87 -0.86 19.07
N THR A 526 -22.67 -0.21 20.21
CA THR A 526 -23.06 1.17 20.47
C THR A 526 -21.90 1.94 21.10
N LEU A 527 -21.80 3.23 20.78
CA LEU A 527 -20.76 4.10 21.31
C LEU A 527 -21.40 5.07 22.31
N PHE A 528 -20.84 5.15 23.52
CA PHE A 528 -21.29 6.06 24.58
C PHE A 528 -20.20 7.03 25.00
N THR A 529 -20.60 8.25 25.34
CA THR A 529 -19.78 9.16 26.14
C THR A 529 -19.89 8.83 27.63
N VAL A 530 -18.75 8.59 28.26
CA VAL A 530 -18.63 8.32 29.70
C VAL A 530 -17.60 9.28 30.27
N THR A 531 -17.86 9.86 31.44
CA THR A 531 -16.89 10.74 32.11
C THR A 531 -16.23 10.07 33.30
N LYS A 532 -14.98 10.42 33.59
CA LYS A 532 -14.18 9.87 34.71
C LYS A 532 -14.86 9.94 36.08
N ASN A 533 -15.71 10.95 36.29
CA ASN A 533 -16.39 11.18 37.56
C ASN A 533 -17.74 10.47 37.70
N MET A 534 -18.18 9.72 36.68
CA MET A 534 -19.42 8.93 36.81
C MET A 534 -19.22 7.81 37.83
N PRO A 535 -20.17 7.59 38.76
CA PRO A 535 -20.10 6.50 39.72
C PRO A 535 -19.91 5.15 39.02
N GLY A 536 -18.95 4.36 39.51
CA GLY A 536 -18.60 3.05 38.95
C GLY A 536 -17.55 3.08 37.83
N VAL A 537 -17.11 4.26 37.38
CA VAL A 537 -15.96 4.40 36.47
C VAL A 537 -14.67 4.42 37.29
N SER A 538 -13.68 3.65 36.84
CA SER A 538 -12.33 3.69 37.42
C SER A 538 -11.26 3.65 36.33
N VAL A 539 -10.25 4.50 36.51
CA VAL A 539 -9.06 4.52 35.65
C VAL A 539 -7.94 3.82 36.40
N GLY A 540 -7.36 2.78 35.79
CA GLY A 540 -6.26 2.04 36.37
C GLY A 540 -4.95 2.82 36.34
N LYS A 541 -3.89 2.21 36.88
CA LYS A 541 -2.55 2.78 36.80
C LYS A 541 -2.06 2.80 35.34
N PRO A 542 -1.36 3.87 34.91
CA PRO A 542 -0.68 3.89 33.62
C PRO A 542 0.25 2.69 33.47
N GLN A 543 0.23 2.08 32.29
CA GLN A 543 1.13 0.98 31.94
C GLN A 543 2.51 1.54 31.57
N VAL A 544 3.56 0.84 32.01
CA VAL A 544 4.93 1.15 31.59
C VAL A 544 5.19 0.44 30.28
N LEU A 545 5.34 1.20 29.21
CA LEU A 545 5.55 0.69 27.86
C LEU A 545 7.02 0.88 27.43
N GLU A 546 7.50 0.00 26.56
CA GLU A 546 8.87 0.09 26.04
C GLU A 546 9.07 1.36 25.20
N GLY A 547 8.10 1.67 24.34
CA GLY A 547 7.95 2.93 23.62
C GLY A 547 6.61 3.59 23.93
N TRP A 548 6.18 4.55 23.11
CA TRP A 548 4.91 5.26 23.26
C TRP A 548 4.77 6.05 24.57
N ARG A 549 5.90 6.46 25.15
CA ARG A 549 5.98 6.84 26.56
C ARG A 549 5.39 8.22 26.90
N SER A 550 5.23 9.10 25.92
CA SER A 550 4.55 10.39 26.11
C SER A 550 3.02 10.27 26.05
N THR A 551 2.48 9.06 25.89
CA THR A 551 1.04 8.76 25.94
C THR A 551 0.76 7.86 27.13
N PRO A 552 0.21 8.36 28.25
CA PRO A 552 -0.14 7.50 29.38
C PRO A 552 -1.31 6.59 29.01
N VAL A 553 -1.02 5.31 28.77
CA VAL A 553 -2.02 4.27 28.46
C VAL A 553 -2.47 3.63 29.76
N ALA A 554 -3.79 3.55 30.01
CA ALA A 554 -4.32 2.93 31.23
C ALA A 554 -5.58 2.10 30.92
N PRO A 555 -5.85 1.05 31.72
CA PRO A 555 -7.11 0.33 31.63
C PRO A 555 -8.24 1.15 32.25
N LEU A 556 -9.46 0.92 31.77
CA LEU A 556 -10.69 1.45 32.35
C LEU A 556 -11.55 0.28 32.83
N SER A 557 -12.19 0.44 33.98
CA SER A 557 -13.20 -0.50 34.46
C SER A 557 -14.50 0.22 34.76
N PHE A 558 -15.59 -0.41 34.34
CA PHE A 558 -16.95 0.07 34.49
C PHE A 558 -17.74 -0.94 35.33
N ASN A 559 -18.15 -0.54 36.53
CA ASN A 559 -18.96 -1.35 37.42
C ASN A 559 -20.36 -0.76 37.53
N LYS A 560 -21.30 -1.30 36.75
CA LYS A 560 -22.71 -0.88 36.74
C LYS A 560 -22.89 0.64 36.62
N VAL A 561 -22.20 1.23 35.66
CA VAL A 561 -22.23 2.68 35.41
C VAL A 561 -23.57 3.04 34.76
N THR A 562 -24.36 3.88 35.41
CA THR A 562 -25.60 4.38 34.84
C THR A 562 -25.31 5.50 33.84
N VAL A 563 -25.65 5.28 32.57
CA VAL A 563 -25.54 6.28 31.50
C VAL A 563 -26.91 6.61 30.93
N ARG A 564 -27.17 7.89 30.64
CA ARG A 564 -28.43 8.34 30.04
C ARG A 564 -28.40 8.13 28.53
N THR A 565 -29.56 8.04 27.89
CA THR A 565 -29.66 8.04 26.41
C THR A 565 -28.98 9.25 25.76
N GLU A 566 -28.95 10.40 26.41
CA GLU A 566 -28.23 11.59 25.93
C GLU A 566 -26.70 11.37 25.83
N CYS A 567 -26.15 10.35 26.48
CA CYS A 567 -24.73 9.98 26.38
C CYS A 567 -24.41 9.21 25.09
N LEU A 568 -25.40 8.76 24.33
CA LEU A 568 -25.21 8.05 23.05
C LEU A 568 -24.44 8.93 22.05
N VAL A 569 -23.48 8.34 21.36
CA VAL A 569 -22.78 8.98 20.24
C VAL A 569 -23.44 8.47 18.96
N GLY A 570 -24.08 9.38 18.22
CA GLY A 570 -24.91 9.05 17.08
C GLY A 570 -26.11 8.19 17.46
N ARG A 571 -26.16 6.95 16.96
CA ARG A 571 -27.33 6.05 17.09
C ARG A 571 -26.94 4.71 17.70
N GLU A 572 -27.85 4.16 18.51
CA GLU A 572 -27.75 2.79 19.04
C GLU A 572 -27.56 1.77 17.90
N GLY A 573 -26.64 0.83 18.05
CA GLY A 573 -26.32 -0.19 17.06
C GLY A 573 -25.44 0.26 15.88
N HIS A 574 -25.02 1.52 15.87
CA HIS A 574 -24.10 2.07 14.86
C HIS A 574 -22.72 2.43 15.44
N GLY A 575 -22.42 1.96 16.66
CA GLY A 575 -21.23 2.37 17.41
C GLY A 575 -19.91 2.09 16.69
N LEU A 576 -19.79 0.93 16.04
CA LEU A 576 -18.57 0.59 15.29
C LEU A 576 -18.42 1.46 14.03
N GLU A 577 -19.50 1.61 13.26
CA GLU A 577 -19.52 2.45 12.05
C GLU A 577 -19.11 3.90 12.36
N ILE A 578 -19.61 4.44 13.48
CA ILE A 578 -19.27 5.78 13.94
C ILE A 578 -17.83 5.87 14.45
N LEU A 579 -17.38 4.88 15.24
CA LEU A 579 -16.02 4.82 15.76
C LEU A 579 -14.98 4.79 14.62
N GLU A 580 -15.27 4.06 13.56
CA GLU A 580 -14.39 3.93 12.40
C GLU A 580 -14.10 5.30 11.75
N LEU A 581 -15.04 6.25 11.77
CA LEU A 581 -14.81 7.62 11.29
C LEU A 581 -13.66 8.31 12.04
N ALA A 582 -13.59 8.16 13.37
CA ALA A 582 -12.48 8.69 14.17
C ALA A 582 -11.18 7.96 13.88
N GLN A 583 -11.23 6.63 13.80
CA GLN A 583 -10.03 5.82 13.55
C GLN A 583 -9.42 6.13 12.18
N ASP A 584 -10.22 6.40 11.14
CA ASP A 584 -9.73 6.74 9.81
C ASP A 584 -8.96 8.06 9.79
N VAL A 585 -9.50 9.08 10.45
CA VAL A 585 -8.78 10.34 10.65
C VAL A 585 -7.50 10.13 11.45
N GLN A 586 -7.56 9.34 12.54
CA GLN A 586 -6.40 9.04 13.39
C GLN A 586 -5.30 8.29 12.63
N ARG A 587 -5.67 7.35 11.74
CA ARG A 587 -4.75 6.58 10.89
C ARG A 587 -3.93 7.49 9.97
N VAL A 588 -4.58 8.48 9.36
CA VAL A 588 -3.92 9.47 8.49
C VAL A 588 -2.90 10.31 9.28
N TRP A 589 -3.28 10.81 10.46
CA TRP A 589 -2.35 11.55 11.33
C TRP A 589 -1.16 10.71 11.77
N LEU A 590 -1.42 9.45 12.15
CA LEU A 590 -0.37 8.51 12.54
C LEU A 590 0.55 8.18 11.37
N ALA A 591 0.02 8.05 10.16
CA ALA A 591 0.82 7.83 8.96
C ALA A 591 1.79 8.98 8.71
N ALA A 592 1.29 10.23 8.75
CA ALA A 592 2.11 11.42 8.56
C ALA A 592 3.17 11.57 9.66
N ALA A 593 2.78 11.37 10.92
CA ALA A 593 3.69 11.42 12.07
C ALA A 593 4.78 10.34 12.02
N ALA A 594 4.43 9.10 11.69
CA ALA A 594 5.37 7.99 11.60
C ALA A 594 6.39 8.20 10.47
N ALA A 595 5.94 8.62 9.29
CA ALA A 595 6.83 8.93 8.18
C ALA A 595 7.82 10.06 8.54
N ALA A 596 7.34 11.12 9.18
CA ALA A 596 8.21 12.21 9.65
C ALA A 596 9.20 11.76 10.75
N HIS A 597 8.79 10.85 11.63
CA HIS A 597 9.64 10.27 12.66
C HIS A 597 10.78 9.41 12.07
N GLY A 598 10.47 8.62 11.04
CA GLY A 598 11.47 7.88 10.27
C GLY A 598 12.46 8.79 9.55
N GLU A 599 11.97 9.86 8.90
CA GLU A 599 12.81 10.83 8.19
C GLU A 599 13.75 11.57 9.15
N ALA A 600 13.25 11.97 10.32
CA ALA A 600 14.04 12.62 11.36
C ALA A 600 15.15 11.70 11.88
N SER A 601 14.83 10.42 12.12
CA SER A 601 15.80 9.42 12.59
C SER A 601 16.90 9.16 11.55
N LEU A 602 16.51 8.98 10.29
CA LEU A 602 17.45 8.77 9.18
C LEU A 602 18.35 10.00 8.96
N SER A 603 17.75 11.19 8.98
CA SER A 603 18.48 12.46 8.81
C SER A 603 19.48 12.69 9.95
N ALA A 604 19.08 12.44 11.19
CA ALA A 604 19.96 12.55 12.35
C ALA A 604 21.15 11.58 12.24
N ALA A 605 20.92 10.34 11.80
CA ALA A 605 21.98 9.36 11.59
C ALA A 605 22.98 9.80 10.50
N VAL A 606 22.47 10.25 9.35
CA VAL A 606 23.29 10.76 8.24
C VAL A 606 24.12 11.97 8.70
N GLU A 607 23.51 12.92 9.38
CA GLU A 607 24.19 14.13 9.87
C GLU A 607 25.26 13.81 10.92
N ALA A 608 24.96 12.91 11.85
CA ALA A 608 25.91 12.49 12.86
C ALA A 608 27.12 11.76 12.26
N VAL A 609 26.94 10.99 11.18
CA VAL A 609 28.05 10.41 10.42
C VAL A 609 28.83 11.48 9.66
N ARG A 610 28.14 12.44 9.03
CA ARG A 610 28.77 13.52 8.25
C ARG A 610 29.67 14.42 9.12
N THR A 611 29.25 14.68 10.34
CA THR A 611 29.94 15.57 11.28
C THR A 611 30.93 14.86 12.20
N HIS A 612 30.99 13.53 12.16
CA HIS A 612 31.87 12.76 13.04
C HIS A 612 33.36 13.09 12.78
N PRO A 613 34.18 13.41 13.80
CA PRO A 613 35.60 13.77 13.60
C PRO A 613 36.41 12.69 12.86
N ALA A 614 36.11 11.42 13.11
CA ALA A 614 36.75 10.28 12.45
C ALA A 614 36.28 10.06 11.00
N ALA A 615 35.19 10.70 10.54
CA ALA A 615 34.73 10.61 9.16
C ALA A 615 35.77 11.19 8.17
N LEU A 616 36.62 12.11 8.65
CA LEU A 616 37.76 12.67 7.92
C LEU A 616 38.96 11.70 7.84
N LEU A 617 39.08 10.74 8.76
CA LEU A 617 40.22 9.81 8.86
C LEU A 617 39.94 8.41 8.28
N LEU A 618 38.69 7.95 8.30
CA LEU A 618 38.32 6.56 8.00
C LEU A 618 37.72 6.34 6.60
N GLY A 619 37.60 7.36 5.75
CA GLY A 619 37.03 7.16 4.42
C GLY A 619 35.57 6.65 4.49
N LYS A 620 34.70 7.51 5.04
CA LYS A 620 33.30 7.69 4.62
C LYS A 620 32.37 6.46 4.69
N SER A 621 31.70 6.30 5.83
CA SER A 621 30.56 5.36 5.98
C SER A 621 29.47 5.60 4.93
N LEU A 622 29.22 6.85 4.51
CA LEU A 622 28.25 7.21 3.47
C LEU A 622 28.74 7.08 2.01
N ASP A 623 30.02 6.78 1.76
CA ASP A 623 30.50 6.48 0.40
C ASP A 623 30.37 5.00 0.04
N ARG A 624 30.02 4.16 1.03
CA ARG A 624 29.72 2.76 0.78
C ARG A 624 28.41 2.67 -0.02
N PRO A 625 28.41 2.04 -1.20
CA PRO A 625 27.19 1.90 -2.00
C PRO A 625 26.03 1.24 -1.24
N THR A 626 26.32 0.38 -0.27
CA THR A 626 25.33 -0.26 0.59
C THR A 626 24.58 0.73 1.48
N HIS A 627 25.31 1.63 2.16
CA HIS A 627 24.68 2.67 3.00
C HIS A 627 23.96 3.72 2.16
N GLN A 628 24.51 4.09 1.00
CA GLN A 628 23.81 4.97 0.05
C GLN A 628 22.49 4.36 -0.41
N LEU A 629 22.50 3.06 -0.74
CA LEU A 629 21.29 2.35 -1.16
C LEU A 629 20.27 2.26 -0.02
N ASP A 630 20.70 1.99 1.21
CA ASP A 630 19.82 1.96 2.39
C ASP A 630 19.15 3.33 2.61
N VAL A 631 19.91 4.42 2.57
CA VAL A 631 19.39 5.80 2.69
C VAL A 631 18.41 6.11 1.57
N VAL A 632 18.76 5.82 0.31
CA VAL A 632 17.91 6.10 -0.85
C VAL A 632 16.60 5.32 -0.77
N LYS A 633 16.65 4.03 -0.45
CA LYS A 633 15.44 3.20 -0.30
C LYS A 633 14.54 3.72 0.82
N ALA A 634 15.10 3.93 2.00
CA ALA A 634 14.35 4.43 3.14
C ALA A 634 13.69 5.77 2.84
N ARG A 635 14.45 6.74 2.32
CA ARG A 635 13.91 8.07 1.95
C ARG A 635 12.83 7.98 0.88
N THR A 636 13.02 7.14 -0.14
CA THR A 636 12.02 6.94 -1.21
C THR A 636 10.70 6.41 -0.64
N GLU A 637 10.76 5.43 0.26
CA GLU A 637 9.57 4.88 0.90
C GLU A 637 8.91 5.89 1.85
N LEU A 638 9.68 6.65 2.62
CA LEU A 638 9.15 7.71 3.49
C LEU A 638 8.44 8.80 2.71
N GLN A 639 9.01 9.22 1.57
CA GLN A 639 8.40 10.19 0.68
C GLN A 639 7.09 9.64 0.07
N ALA A 640 7.08 8.36 -0.35
CA ALA A 640 5.85 7.71 -0.80
C ALA A 640 4.79 7.64 0.32
N ALA A 641 5.20 7.37 1.57
CA ALA A 641 4.31 7.33 2.72
C ALA A 641 3.65 8.68 3.01
N GLN A 642 4.40 9.79 2.87
CA GLN A 642 3.85 11.15 2.98
C GLN A 642 2.79 11.42 1.92
N PHE A 643 2.98 10.95 0.67
CA PHE A 643 1.95 11.08 -0.37
C PHE A 643 0.72 10.24 -0.09
N MET A 644 0.90 9.02 0.39
CA MET A 644 -0.23 8.18 0.77
C MET A 644 -1.04 8.82 1.91
N ALA A 645 -0.38 9.37 2.93
CA ALA A 645 -1.05 10.07 4.01
C ALA A 645 -1.83 11.30 3.49
N ARG A 646 -1.21 12.10 2.61
CA ARG A 646 -1.85 13.28 2.01
C ARG A 646 -3.02 12.93 1.10
N ALA A 647 -2.87 11.92 0.24
CA ALA A 647 -3.93 11.44 -0.61
C ALA A 647 -5.11 10.92 0.23
N ALA A 648 -4.84 10.09 1.25
CA ALA A 648 -5.87 9.61 2.17
C ALA A 648 -6.59 10.74 2.90
N ALA A 649 -5.85 11.78 3.34
CA ALA A 649 -6.44 12.98 3.94
C ALA A 649 -7.45 13.65 3.00
N GLN A 650 -7.06 13.87 1.75
CA GLN A 650 -7.90 14.52 0.73
C GLN A 650 -9.12 13.67 0.39
N GLN A 651 -8.98 12.34 0.28
CA GLN A 651 -10.10 11.43 0.03
C GLN A 651 -11.09 11.44 1.19
N LEU A 652 -10.62 11.44 2.44
CA LEU A 652 -11.49 11.56 3.62
C LEU A 652 -12.17 12.95 3.71
N ASP A 653 -11.47 14.02 3.36
CA ASP A 653 -12.00 15.39 3.35
C ASP A 653 -13.20 15.54 2.40
N VAL A 654 -13.15 14.88 1.24
CA VAL A 654 -14.26 14.85 0.26
C VAL A 654 -15.24 13.69 0.48
N LYS A 655 -15.06 12.91 1.55
CA LYS A 655 -15.86 11.71 1.89
C LYS A 655 -15.92 10.68 0.75
N ALA A 656 -14.81 10.49 0.04
CA ALA A 656 -14.72 9.50 -1.01
C ALA A 656 -14.90 8.07 -0.47
N PRO A 657 -15.56 7.17 -1.21
CA PRO A 657 -15.76 5.78 -0.78
C PRO A 657 -14.48 4.98 -0.49
N SER A 658 -13.37 5.34 -1.14
CA SER A 658 -12.05 4.71 -0.96
C SER A 658 -11.31 5.24 0.28
N GLY A 659 -11.66 6.42 0.77
CA GLY A 659 -10.93 7.13 1.83
C GLY A 659 -10.60 6.27 3.07
N PRO A 660 -11.55 5.50 3.63
CA PRO A 660 -11.29 4.58 4.74
C PRO A 660 -10.23 3.51 4.44
N ALA A 661 -10.20 2.97 3.21
CA ALA A 661 -9.21 1.98 2.80
C ALA A 661 -7.86 2.64 2.53
N ASP A 662 -7.86 3.83 1.92
CA ASP A 662 -6.66 4.64 1.67
C ASP A 662 -5.97 5.04 3.00
N ALA A 663 -6.75 5.42 4.01
CA ALA A 663 -6.25 5.72 5.36
C ALA A 663 -5.60 4.50 6.04
N ALA A 664 -6.22 3.33 5.91
CA ALA A 664 -5.67 2.07 6.40
C ALA A 664 -4.35 1.72 5.68
N ALA A 665 -4.32 1.82 4.35
CA ALA A 665 -3.13 1.57 3.55
C ALA A 665 -2.00 2.54 3.87
N ALA A 666 -2.30 3.83 4.00
CA ALA A 666 -1.34 4.86 4.35
C ALA A 666 -0.70 4.59 5.72
N LYS A 667 -1.49 4.25 6.75
CA LYS A 667 -0.98 3.93 8.08
C LYS A 667 -0.06 2.72 8.07
N VAL A 668 -0.48 1.61 7.46
CA VAL A 668 0.32 0.38 7.42
C VAL A 668 1.63 0.61 6.66
N PHE A 669 1.58 1.30 5.52
CA PHE A 669 2.75 1.57 4.71
C PHE A 669 3.72 2.52 5.44
N ALA A 670 3.23 3.62 6.01
CA ALA A 670 4.05 4.63 6.65
C ALA A 670 4.79 4.12 7.89
N VAL A 671 4.12 3.35 8.77
CA VAL A 671 4.78 2.78 9.95
C VAL A 671 5.90 1.82 9.54
N ARG A 672 5.66 0.97 8.54
CA ARG A 672 6.67 0.03 8.03
C ARG A 672 7.84 0.72 7.32
N ALA A 673 7.56 1.75 6.53
CA ALA A 673 8.60 2.57 5.90
C ALA A 673 9.47 3.26 6.97
N ALA A 674 8.84 3.79 8.02
CA ALA A 674 9.53 4.39 9.14
C ALA A 674 10.38 3.38 9.93
N GLN A 675 9.88 2.16 10.18
CA GLN A 675 10.66 1.09 10.82
C GLN A 675 11.93 0.78 10.01
N ARG A 676 11.81 0.58 8.70
CA ARG A 676 12.98 0.35 7.81
C ARG A 676 13.95 1.53 7.78
N ALA A 677 13.44 2.76 7.83
CA ALA A 677 14.28 3.95 7.92
C ALA A 677 15.07 4.02 9.24
N VAL A 678 14.44 3.66 10.37
CA VAL A 678 15.10 3.60 11.68
C VAL A 678 16.12 2.45 11.74
N GLU A 679 15.81 1.29 11.17
CA GLU A 679 16.78 0.20 11.02
C GLU A 679 18.00 0.62 10.19
N ALA A 680 17.78 1.32 9.08
CA ALA A 680 18.86 1.91 8.28
C ALA A 680 19.66 2.93 9.08
N ALA A 681 19.00 3.79 9.86
CA ALA A 681 19.64 4.78 10.73
C ALA A 681 20.60 4.13 11.74
N VAL A 682 20.16 3.05 12.41
CA VAL A 682 21.00 2.27 13.32
C VAL A 682 22.18 1.64 12.58
N ARG A 683 21.94 1.02 11.42
CA ARG A 683 23.00 0.40 10.61
C ARG A 683 24.09 1.39 10.19
N ILE A 684 23.69 2.58 9.76
CA ILE A 684 24.61 3.65 9.33
C ILE A 684 25.49 4.14 10.50
N ARG A 685 24.91 4.21 11.70
CA ARG A 685 25.60 4.60 12.95
C ARG A 685 26.44 3.46 13.53
N GLY A 686 26.19 2.20 13.14
CA GLY A 686 26.86 1.04 13.72
C GLY A 686 26.47 0.84 15.19
N TRP A 687 27.43 0.40 16.01
CA TRP A 687 27.18 0.14 17.44
C TRP A 687 26.72 1.39 18.20
N ASP A 688 27.18 2.57 17.81
CA ASP A 688 26.76 3.84 18.41
C ASP A 688 25.25 4.06 18.28
N GLY A 689 24.66 3.59 17.17
CA GLY A 689 23.22 3.67 16.89
C GLY A 689 22.32 2.92 17.86
N LEU A 690 22.87 1.98 18.64
CA LEU A 690 22.16 1.24 19.69
C LEU A 690 22.13 1.99 21.03
N GLY A 691 22.88 3.09 21.16
CA GLY A 691 22.94 3.86 22.39
C GLY A 691 21.59 4.44 22.78
N ALA A 692 21.21 4.35 24.05
CA ALA A 692 19.94 4.88 24.56
C ALA A 692 19.77 6.41 24.42
N ALA A 693 20.85 7.13 24.10
CA ALA A 693 20.83 8.56 23.81
C ALA A 693 20.57 8.87 22.32
N GLU A 694 20.65 7.87 21.44
CA GLU A 694 20.40 8.05 20.02
C GLU A 694 18.89 8.16 19.74
N PRO A 695 18.47 9.10 18.86
CA PRO A 695 17.08 9.21 18.44
C PRO A 695 16.50 7.89 17.89
N ALA A 696 17.30 7.15 17.14
CA ALA A 696 16.90 5.89 16.53
C ALA A 696 16.48 4.81 17.55
N HIS A 697 17.13 4.75 18.73
CA HIS A 697 16.78 3.79 19.77
C HIS A 697 15.37 4.03 20.31
N ALA A 698 15.01 5.28 20.63
CA ALA A 698 13.65 5.61 21.06
C ALA A 698 12.62 5.38 19.94
N ALA A 699 13.00 5.71 18.70
CA ALA A 699 12.15 5.57 17.53
C ALA A 699 11.76 4.11 17.25
N GLN A 700 12.65 3.14 17.49
CA GLN A 700 12.35 1.72 17.32
C GLN A 700 11.15 1.29 18.19
N SER A 701 11.22 1.56 19.50
CA SER A 701 10.15 1.17 20.42
C SER A 701 8.86 1.98 20.20
N ASP A 702 8.97 3.26 19.83
CA ASP A 702 7.80 4.10 19.49
C ASP A 702 7.07 3.57 18.24
N LEU A 703 7.80 3.18 17.19
CA LEU A 703 7.22 2.62 15.96
C LEU A 703 6.68 1.20 16.14
N ALA A 704 7.29 0.39 17.03
CA ALA A 704 6.74 -0.91 17.40
C ALA A 704 5.35 -0.77 18.06
N ALA A 705 5.16 0.26 18.90
CA ALA A 705 3.85 0.56 19.47
C ALA A 705 2.88 1.14 18.42
N ALA A 706 3.36 2.01 17.52
CA ALA A 706 2.56 2.60 16.44
C ALA A 706 1.90 1.54 15.53
N ASP A 707 2.52 0.37 15.41
CA ASP A 707 1.96 -0.76 14.66
C ASP A 707 0.59 -1.20 15.21
N PHE A 708 0.36 -1.12 16.52
CA PHE A 708 -0.90 -1.54 17.13
C PHE A 708 -1.92 -0.39 17.27
N VAL A 709 -1.46 0.86 17.30
CA VAL A 709 -2.32 2.03 17.45
C VAL A 709 -3.21 2.21 16.22
N ALA A 710 -4.51 2.48 16.46
CA ALA A 710 -5.53 2.66 15.42
C ALA A 710 -5.70 1.45 14.47
N GLY A 711 -5.34 0.25 14.94
CA GLY A 711 -5.49 -1.02 14.24
C GLY A 711 -4.15 -1.62 13.81
N PRO A 712 -3.90 -2.90 14.14
CA PRO A 712 -2.73 -3.62 13.64
C PRO A 712 -2.85 -3.93 12.14
N PRO A 713 -1.72 -4.17 11.44
CA PRO A 713 -1.74 -4.45 10.00
C PRO A 713 -2.72 -5.56 9.60
N ASP A 714 -2.78 -6.65 10.36
CA ASP A 714 -3.65 -7.79 10.05
C ASP A 714 -5.14 -7.44 10.07
N ALA A 715 -5.56 -6.57 10.99
CA ALA A 715 -6.94 -6.07 11.01
C ALA A 715 -7.22 -5.12 9.83
N LEU A 716 -6.22 -4.34 9.43
CA LEU A 716 -6.34 -3.35 8.36
C LEU A 716 -6.28 -3.97 6.96
N TYR A 717 -5.59 -5.09 6.77
CA TYR A 717 -5.54 -5.79 5.48
C TYR A 717 -6.91 -6.22 4.99
N GLY A 718 -7.80 -6.69 5.89
CA GLY A 718 -9.17 -7.04 5.51
C GLY A 718 -9.93 -5.85 4.91
N ARG A 719 -9.73 -4.65 5.47
CA ARG A 719 -10.33 -3.42 4.96
C ARG A 719 -9.77 -3.02 3.60
N ILE A 720 -8.44 -3.07 3.43
CA ILE A 720 -7.76 -2.77 2.16
C ILE A 720 -8.20 -3.76 1.08
N PHE A 721 -8.24 -5.05 1.42
CA PHE A 721 -8.68 -6.13 0.55
C PHE A 721 -10.14 -5.94 0.09
N GLY A 722 -11.03 -5.55 1.00
CA GLY A 722 -12.42 -5.27 0.68
C GLY A 722 -12.60 -4.17 -0.38
N GLU A 723 -11.72 -3.16 -0.41
CA GLU A 723 -11.74 -2.12 -1.44
C GLU A 723 -11.31 -2.64 -2.80
N VAL A 724 -10.29 -3.50 -2.85
CA VAL A 724 -9.84 -4.13 -4.10
C VAL A 724 -10.97 -4.92 -4.76
N PHE A 725 -11.74 -5.68 -3.98
CA PHE A 725 -12.94 -6.37 -4.48
C PHE A 725 -13.99 -5.41 -5.00
N ARG A 726 -14.21 -4.29 -4.30
CA ARG A 726 -15.18 -3.27 -4.70
C ARG A 726 -14.82 -2.63 -6.05
N MET A 727 -13.53 -2.41 -6.31
CA MET A 727 -13.03 -1.81 -7.56
C MET A 727 -13.13 -2.74 -8.77
N VAL A 728 -12.97 -4.05 -8.59
CA VAL A 728 -13.03 -5.03 -9.69
C VAL A 728 -14.47 -5.27 -10.17
N GLY A 729 -15.47 -4.81 -9.41
CA GLY A 729 -16.89 -5.12 -9.66
C GLY A 729 -17.22 -6.54 -9.19
N GLN A 730 -18.41 -6.73 -8.63
CA GLN A 730 -18.92 -8.05 -8.21
C GLN A 730 -18.96 -9.06 -9.35
#